data_AF-A0A850MDD6-F1
#
_entry.id   AF-A0A850MDD6-F1
#
_cell.length_a   1.000
_cell.length_b   1.000
_cell.length_c   1.000
_cell.angle_alpha   90.00
_cell.angle_beta   90.00
_cell.angle_gamma   90.00
#
_symmetry.space_group_name_H-M   'P 1'
#
loop_
_entity.id
_entity.type
_entity.pdbx_description
1 polymer ?
#
loop_
_entity_poly.entity_id
_entity_poly.type
_entity_poly.pdbx_seq_one_letter_code
_entity_poly.pdbx_strand_id
1 'polypeptide(L)'
;MLFLNLNFFNTIRGPQILCYFPDNIDEDQAQQIANLLNISELIKQKFFVYETSPQFKTVNYYFEIPSEWARGKKEMLLISMILIDEPIQQIHVFEDLLKKIATTVEKVEDAYKGFYMYDSSKDDFDEIERIYEIICEKIESFLEETKETLKKAQEISLDRVMEAVEERQLGSYIVDSNFFDFLFQIEKNDRPFIYLNEIIKYGVRIFLTDQILPEIRTPEDVLIKLLKNIRIFQVTPRLINKLQIDVYIGSGLKDSSLSLIALARSLMKDESFQPVTIVSDDFQLIQFVQDHFREIKVLPSSSFVLELVNKVKDKQIRKYFDKIRKKILNIEMQQALEQRDTHPGDQITWLIEKAISAASSTLTSASDVSDEINELPKVEISLINLYIKGHKLQAPQLKPIKDLVPFLDDMKEVNQNLNVVQKFLARDEMEKASENIHNTLDILTNAFLLAAAVLRERRKLQFQTYLAKMMANFEFLAAVCHTDMAQLNHAIDHFTQSSIYSTIAGKQSNIVISTYLKSLSLLYHQQYGRALRHFEMTRLLSDYYKIPRYSIMGLGGISIAKFLKGNVEEAKETMNEVHKLIEKDEQESLLVMNEFGDNFYMMGRPDVAIHLYNEAFEIAISLKRINMANSIFSKMKRCYYAIGSYVNAPLASQLKKILDLAYTLKSEEDIALYKARIAQISRINEIVKEPLPFKVDKKWIPGTNLPHQLRGWMDLLHISRDQQELDGKKPIEFTNFFCYNPELGNLVIKVPENVSLRVERVPEAYRLSLKTNDEKYHIIEASDVDKEKFLIRIIVLTNLVDNITIRRVTPQVFGKFLEI
;
A
#
# COMPACT_ATOMS: atom_id res chain seq x y z
N MET A 1 26.03 -27.12 -18.00
CA MET A 1 26.85 -27.09 -19.25
C MET A 1 27.33 -25.66 -19.51
N LEU A 2 28.54 -25.53 -20.02
CA LEU A 2 29.22 -24.24 -20.20
C LEU A 2 29.68 -24.14 -21.66
N PHE A 3 29.39 -23.00 -22.30
CA PHE A 3 29.94 -22.67 -23.61
C PHE A 3 30.56 -21.27 -23.61
N LEU A 4 31.56 -21.08 -24.46
CA LEU A 4 32.14 -19.79 -24.76
C LEU A 4 31.86 -19.49 -26.23
N ASN A 5 31.21 -18.37 -26.53
CA ASN A 5 30.73 -18.03 -27.86
C ASN A 5 31.19 -16.62 -28.26
N LEU A 6 31.81 -16.47 -29.41
CA LEU A 6 32.15 -15.17 -29.99
C LEU A 6 31.24 -14.86 -31.18
N ASN A 7 30.58 -13.70 -31.11
CA ASN A 7 29.69 -13.21 -32.16
C ASN A 7 30.20 -11.88 -32.71
N PHE A 8 29.87 -11.58 -33.96
CA PHE A 8 30.22 -10.33 -34.64
C PHE A 8 29.06 -9.77 -35.45
N PHE A 9 29.09 -8.48 -35.76
CA PHE A 9 28.07 -7.83 -36.59
C PHE A 9 28.53 -7.73 -38.06
N ASN A 10 27.93 -8.52 -38.95
CA ASN A 10 28.14 -8.39 -40.38
C ASN A 10 27.23 -7.29 -40.97
N THR A 11 27.79 -6.36 -41.74
CA THR A 11 27.02 -5.22 -42.28
C THR A 11 25.91 -5.59 -43.27
N ILE A 12 25.99 -6.78 -43.89
CA ILE A 12 25.02 -7.28 -44.87
C ILE A 12 24.05 -8.27 -44.20
N ARG A 13 24.57 -9.20 -43.39
CA ARG A 13 23.81 -10.32 -42.81
C ARG A 13 23.29 -10.05 -41.38
N GLY A 14 23.72 -8.96 -40.75
CA GLY A 14 23.44 -8.67 -39.35
C GLY A 14 24.33 -9.48 -38.40
N PRO A 15 23.92 -9.71 -37.15
CA PRO A 15 24.71 -10.47 -36.19
C PRO A 15 24.94 -11.92 -36.62
N GLN A 16 26.19 -12.38 -36.52
CA GLN A 16 26.63 -13.71 -36.92
C GLN A 16 27.46 -14.32 -35.78
N ILE A 17 27.39 -15.65 -35.69
CA ILE A 17 28.26 -16.45 -34.83
C ILE A 17 29.61 -16.60 -35.55
N LEU A 18 30.72 -16.36 -34.85
CA LEU A 18 32.04 -16.69 -35.39
C LEU A 18 32.43 -18.12 -35.01
N CYS A 19 32.44 -18.40 -33.70
CA CYS A 19 32.79 -19.71 -33.15
C CYS A 19 32.23 -19.88 -31.73
N TYR A 20 32.02 -21.12 -31.33
CA TYR A 20 31.62 -21.49 -29.97
C TYR A 20 32.34 -22.75 -29.52
N PHE A 21 32.60 -22.87 -28.21
CA PHE A 21 33.29 -24.01 -27.63
C PHE A 21 32.58 -24.46 -26.35
N PRO A 22 32.37 -25.77 -26.12
CA PRO A 22 32.57 -26.90 -27.05
C PRO A 22 31.54 -26.94 -28.21
N ASP A 23 31.85 -27.68 -29.29
CA ASP A 23 31.11 -27.69 -30.59
C ASP A 23 29.70 -28.32 -30.59
N ASN A 24 29.05 -28.43 -29.44
CA ASN A 24 27.78 -29.14 -29.27
C ASN A 24 26.63 -28.25 -28.78
N ILE A 25 26.72 -26.94 -28.96
CA ILE A 25 25.59 -26.04 -28.69
C ILE A 25 24.56 -26.11 -29.83
N ASP A 26 23.30 -25.92 -29.48
CA ASP A 26 22.23 -25.70 -30.46
C ASP A 26 22.47 -24.37 -31.20
N GLU A 27 22.57 -24.43 -32.52
CA GLU A 27 22.89 -23.29 -33.39
C GLU A 27 21.82 -22.19 -33.28
N ASP A 28 20.55 -22.57 -33.07
CA ASP A 28 19.46 -21.61 -32.84
C ASP A 28 19.67 -20.83 -31.53
N GLN A 29 20.22 -21.48 -30.49
CA GLN A 29 20.51 -20.84 -29.20
C GLN A 29 21.72 -19.90 -29.30
N ALA A 30 22.77 -20.32 -30.03
CA ALA A 30 23.93 -19.47 -30.29
C ALA A 30 23.52 -18.24 -31.11
N GLN A 31 22.62 -18.39 -32.09
CA GLN A 31 22.16 -17.30 -32.93
C GLN A 31 21.27 -16.31 -32.17
N GLN A 32 20.47 -16.77 -31.21
CA GLN A 32 19.73 -15.88 -30.29
C GLN A 32 20.68 -14.95 -29.52
N ILE A 33 21.87 -15.42 -29.16
CA ILE A 33 22.88 -14.62 -28.45
C ILE A 33 23.54 -13.64 -29.41
N ALA A 34 23.88 -14.06 -30.63
CA ALA A 34 24.37 -13.14 -31.65
C ALA A 34 23.40 -11.97 -31.85
N ASN A 35 22.09 -12.24 -31.89
CA ASN A 35 21.05 -11.22 -32.05
C ASN A 35 21.03 -10.13 -30.96
N LEU A 36 21.69 -10.33 -29.81
CA LEU A 36 21.85 -9.30 -28.78
C LEU A 36 22.66 -8.09 -29.28
N LEU A 37 23.50 -8.27 -30.30
CA LEU A 37 24.20 -7.18 -30.99
C LEU A 37 23.25 -6.21 -31.74
N ASN A 38 21.96 -6.54 -31.91
CA ASN A 38 20.97 -5.61 -32.48
C ASN A 38 20.39 -4.63 -31.42
N ILE A 39 20.64 -4.84 -30.14
CA ILE A 39 20.01 -4.08 -29.05
C ILE A 39 20.98 -3.00 -28.56
N SER A 40 20.76 -1.76 -29.01
CA SER A 40 21.67 -0.64 -28.78
C SER A 40 21.92 -0.33 -27.29
N GLU A 41 20.92 -0.59 -26.46
CA GLU A 41 20.91 -0.38 -25.01
C GLU A 41 21.81 -1.37 -24.27
N LEU A 42 21.94 -2.61 -24.77
CA LEU A 42 22.84 -3.63 -24.19
C LEU A 42 24.29 -3.33 -24.56
N ILE A 43 24.53 -2.93 -25.80
CA ILE A 43 25.87 -2.56 -26.30
C ILE A 43 26.51 -1.46 -25.45
N LYS A 44 25.74 -0.44 -25.05
CA LYS A 44 26.23 0.66 -24.20
C LYS A 44 26.70 0.22 -22.82
N GLN A 45 26.23 -0.92 -22.31
CA GLN A 45 26.61 -1.42 -20.98
C GLN A 45 28.01 -2.03 -20.95
N LYS A 46 28.56 -2.41 -22.13
CA LYS A 46 29.76 -3.22 -22.31
C LYS A 46 29.67 -4.61 -21.67
N PHE A 47 29.37 -4.70 -20.38
CA PHE A 47 29.16 -5.96 -19.68
C PHE A 47 27.68 -6.09 -19.27
N PHE A 48 27.04 -7.21 -19.62
CA PHE A 48 25.63 -7.43 -19.27
C PHE A 48 25.29 -8.92 -19.18
N VAL A 49 24.19 -9.22 -18.49
CA VAL A 49 23.66 -10.57 -18.32
C VAL A 49 22.35 -10.67 -19.07
N TYR A 50 22.18 -11.74 -19.83
CA TYR A 50 20.93 -12.03 -20.54
C TYR A 50 20.41 -13.41 -20.13
N GLU A 51 19.11 -13.53 -19.89
CA GLU A 51 18.50 -14.74 -19.34
C GLU A 51 17.16 -14.96 -20.03
N THR A 52 17.05 -16.02 -20.84
CA THR A 52 15.80 -16.39 -21.53
C THR A 52 14.97 -17.35 -20.70
N SER A 53 15.63 -18.14 -19.85
CA SER A 53 15.02 -19.07 -18.92
C SER A 53 15.93 -19.27 -17.70
N PRO A 54 15.43 -19.81 -16.59
CA PRO A 54 16.24 -20.14 -15.41
C PRO A 54 17.44 -21.04 -15.71
N GLN A 55 17.27 -21.89 -16.70
CA GLN A 55 18.22 -22.89 -17.13
C GLN A 55 19.16 -22.33 -18.20
N PHE A 56 18.91 -21.13 -18.73
CA PHE A 56 19.70 -20.55 -19.82
C PHE A 56 20.06 -19.10 -19.50
N LYS A 57 21.30 -18.92 -19.04
CA LYS A 57 21.87 -17.61 -18.72
C LYS A 57 23.11 -17.37 -19.58
N THR A 58 23.28 -16.15 -20.04
CA THR A 58 24.50 -15.71 -20.70
C THR A 58 25.11 -14.51 -19.99
N VAL A 59 26.43 -14.52 -19.92
CA VAL A 59 27.23 -13.40 -19.42
C VAL A 59 28.02 -12.87 -20.60
N ASN A 60 27.82 -11.60 -20.92
CA ASN A 60 28.23 -11.06 -22.21
C ASN A 60 29.13 -9.84 -22.03
N TYR A 61 30.13 -9.73 -22.89
CA TYR A 61 31.01 -8.58 -22.97
C TYR A 61 31.14 -8.09 -24.41
N TYR A 62 30.70 -6.85 -24.63
CA TYR A 62 30.80 -6.14 -25.89
C TYR A 62 32.11 -5.36 -25.98
N PHE A 63 32.76 -5.46 -27.13
CA PHE A 63 33.98 -4.72 -27.46
C PHE A 63 34.06 -4.44 -28.97
N GLU A 64 34.98 -3.56 -29.35
CA GLU A 64 35.19 -3.14 -30.74
C GLU A 64 36.66 -3.30 -31.12
N ILE A 65 36.94 -3.78 -32.33
CA ILE A 65 38.30 -3.81 -32.88
C ILE A 65 38.40 -2.94 -34.14
N PRO A 66 39.55 -2.32 -34.43
CA PRO A 66 39.77 -1.63 -35.69
C PRO A 66 39.63 -2.57 -36.90
N SER A 67 38.99 -2.11 -37.96
CA SER A 67 38.82 -2.87 -39.20
C SER A 67 38.78 -1.95 -40.41
N GLU A 68 39.61 -2.23 -41.40
CA GLU A 68 39.58 -1.51 -42.67
C GLU A 68 38.43 -1.99 -43.57
N TRP A 69 37.77 -3.11 -43.23
CA TRP A 69 36.69 -3.69 -44.04
C TRP A 69 35.29 -3.31 -43.51
N ALA A 70 35.17 -2.93 -42.24
CA ALA A 70 33.90 -2.53 -41.64
C ALA A 70 33.47 -1.10 -41.96
N ARG A 71 32.16 -0.90 -42.13
CA ARG A 71 31.54 0.43 -42.21
C ARG A 71 31.62 1.12 -40.85
N GLY A 72 32.47 2.13 -40.75
CA GLY A 72 32.77 2.81 -39.48
C GLY A 72 34.17 2.52 -38.92
N LYS A 73 35.00 1.79 -39.69
CA LYS A 73 36.38 1.42 -39.35
C LYS A 73 36.54 0.53 -38.12
N LYS A 74 35.47 -0.14 -37.70
CA LYS A 74 35.44 -0.98 -36.50
C LYS A 74 34.48 -2.16 -36.65
N GLU A 75 34.89 -3.32 -36.18
CA GLU A 75 34.01 -4.49 -36.01
C GLU A 75 33.37 -4.45 -34.61
N MET A 76 32.11 -4.83 -34.55
CA MET A 76 31.35 -4.96 -33.30
C MET A 76 31.35 -6.41 -32.87
N LEU A 77 31.85 -6.70 -31.66
CA LEU A 77 32.04 -8.06 -31.16
C LEU A 77 31.34 -8.28 -29.82
N LEU A 78 30.85 -9.49 -29.61
CA LEU A 78 30.23 -9.94 -28.36
C LEU A 78 30.81 -11.29 -27.96
N ILE A 79 31.63 -11.30 -26.90
CA ILE A 79 32.04 -12.55 -26.25
C ILE A 79 31.04 -12.91 -25.16
N SER A 80 30.53 -14.13 -25.22
CA SER A 80 29.43 -14.61 -24.39
C SER A 80 29.81 -15.93 -23.74
N MET A 81 29.67 -15.99 -22.41
CA MET A 81 29.70 -17.25 -21.68
C MET A 81 28.25 -17.72 -21.48
N ILE A 82 27.93 -18.89 -22.01
CA ILE A 82 26.60 -19.51 -21.99
C ILE A 82 26.58 -20.57 -20.91
N LEU A 83 25.66 -20.40 -19.98
CA LEU A 83 25.51 -21.19 -18.78
C LEU A 83 24.15 -21.89 -18.85
N ILE A 84 24.19 -23.20 -19.08
CA ILE A 84 23.00 -24.05 -19.12
C ILE A 84 22.94 -24.88 -17.83
N ASP A 85 21.86 -24.78 -17.06
CA ASP A 85 21.67 -25.47 -15.77
C ASP A 85 22.73 -25.17 -14.69
N GLU A 86 23.45 -24.03 -14.79
CA GLU A 86 24.47 -23.63 -13.81
C GLU A 86 23.97 -22.52 -12.86
N PRO A 87 23.74 -22.80 -11.57
CA PRO A 87 23.22 -21.82 -10.62
C PRO A 87 24.32 -20.87 -10.14
N ILE A 88 24.45 -19.70 -10.77
CA ILE A 88 25.47 -18.70 -10.38
C ILE A 88 24.82 -17.39 -9.93
N GLN A 89 25.21 -16.94 -8.73
CA GLN A 89 24.74 -15.70 -8.12
C GLN A 89 25.72 -14.53 -8.30
N GLN A 90 27.03 -14.77 -8.39
CA GLN A 90 28.05 -13.73 -8.54
C GLN A 90 28.53 -13.63 -9.99
N ILE A 91 27.82 -12.84 -10.79
CA ILE A 91 28.06 -12.76 -12.24
C ILE A 91 29.23 -11.82 -12.58
N HIS A 92 29.54 -10.87 -11.71
CA HIS A 92 30.66 -9.92 -11.92
C HIS A 92 32.05 -10.57 -11.92
N VAL A 93 32.20 -11.78 -11.37
CA VAL A 93 33.48 -12.52 -11.38
C VAL A 93 33.91 -12.86 -12.81
N PHE A 94 32.96 -12.96 -13.74
CA PHE A 94 33.24 -13.24 -15.14
C PHE A 94 33.60 -12.01 -15.95
N GLU A 95 33.37 -10.79 -15.43
CA GLU A 95 33.64 -9.56 -16.17
C GLU A 95 35.13 -9.42 -16.50
N ASP A 96 36.00 -9.70 -15.53
CA ASP A 96 37.45 -9.62 -15.72
C ASP A 96 37.97 -10.71 -16.68
N LEU A 97 37.39 -11.91 -16.63
CA LEU A 97 37.71 -12.99 -17.56
C LEU A 97 37.30 -12.61 -18.99
N LEU A 98 36.07 -12.17 -19.20
CA LEU A 98 35.59 -11.79 -20.54
C LEU A 98 36.36 -10.58 -21.10
N LYS A 99 36.74 -9.62 -20.26
CA LYS A 99 37.66 -8.53 -20.65
C LYS A 99 39.02 -9.07 -21.08
N LYS A 100 39.59 -10.02 -20.35
CA LYS A 100 40.87 -10.65 -20.69
C LYS A 100 40.81 -11.38 -22.04
N ILE A 101 39.70 -12.08 -22.32
CA ILE A 101 39.44 -12.72 -23.61
C ILE A 101 39.35 -11.66 -24.72
N ALA A 102 38.54 -10.61 -24.53
CA ALA A 102 38.40 -9.50 -25.48
C ALA A 102 39.76 -8.85 -25.81
N THR A 103 40.56 -8.52 -24.81
CA THR A 103 41.93 -7.98 -24.99
C THR A 103 42.87 -8.95 -25.71
N THR A 104 42.61 -10.26 -25.65
CA THR A 104 43.42 -11.27 -26.35
C THR A 104 43.07 -11.30 -27.84
N VAL A 105 41.79 -11.14 -28.18
CA VAL A 105 41.32 -10.99 -29.57
C VAL A 105 41.78 -9.65 -30.16
N GLU A 106 41.72 -8.55 -29.39
CA GLU A 106 42.20 -7.22 -29.80
C GLU A 106 43.69 -7.18 -30.18
N LYS A 107 44.50 -8.08 -29.62
CA LYS A 107 45.96 -8.17 -29.88
C LYS A 107 46.31 -9.01 -31.11
N VAL A 108 45.35 -9.66 -31.75
CA VAL A 108 45.58 -10.37 -33.01
C VAL A 108 45.72 -9.33 -34.11
N GLU A 109 46.88 -9.30 -34.76
CA GLU A 109 47.12 -8.42 -35.90
C GLU A 109 46.15 -8.78 -37.03
N ASP A 110 45.51 -7.77 -37.62
CA ASP A 110 44.47 -7.93 -38.64
C ASP A 110 43.32 -8.86 -38.25
N ALA A 111 42.97 -8.97 -36.95
CA ALA A 111 41.91 -9.83 -36.44
C ALA A 111 40.58 -9.72 -37.22
N TYR A 112 40.26 -8.53 -37.73
CA TYR A 112 39.03 -8.30 -38.50
C TYR A 112 38.92 -9.18 -39.75
N LYS A 113 40.04 -9.60 -40.37
CA LYS A 113 40.04 -10.47 -41.56
C LYS A 113 39.36 -11.81 -41.26
N GLY A 114 39.57 -12.37 -40.08
CA GLY A 114 39.00 -13.68 -39.68
C GLY A 114 37.47 -13.72 -39.63
N PHE A 115 36.80 -12.56 -39.56
CA PHE A 115 35.33 -12.50 -39.55
C PHE A 115 34.68 -12.60 -40.94
N TYR A 116 35.50 -12.68 -41.99
CA TYR A 116 35.05 -12.76 -43.39
C TYR A 116 35.33 -14.13 -44.01
N MET A 117 35.56 -15.17 -43.20
CA MET A 117 35.77 -16.55 -43.66
C MET A 117 34.67 -17.07 -44.61
N TYR A 118 33.46 -16.54 -44.50
CA TYR A 118 32.32 -16.91 -45.33
C TYR A 118 32.15 -16.05 -46.60
N ASP A 119 33.04 -15.09 -46.86
CA ASP A 119 32.99 -14.19 -48.01
C ASP A 119 34.01 -14.62 -49.09
N SER A 120 33.54 -15.46 -50.02
CA SER A 120 34.33 -15.99 -51.13
C SER A 120 34.75 -14.94 -52.17
N SER A 121 34.41 -13.66 -51.96
CA SER A 121 34.76 -12.57 -52.88
C SER A 121 36.08 -11.86 -52.54
N LYS A 122 36.79 -12.30 -51.50
CA LYS A 122 38.07 -11.72 -51.05
C LYS A 122 39.26 -12.50 -51.62
N ASP A 123 40.22 -11.78 -52.18
CA ASP A 123 41.40 -12.34 -52.86
C ASP A 123 42.45 -12.96 -51.90
N ASP A 124 42.26 -12.86 -50.57
CA ASP A 124 43.20 -13.28 -49.52
C ASP A 124 42.64 -14.43 -48.64
N PHE A 125 41.99 -15.43 -49.23
CA PHE A 125 41.29 -16.50 -48.49
C PHE A 125 42.22 -17.27 -47.52
N ASP A 126 43.43 -17.63 -47.95
CA ASP A 126 44.42 -18.35 -47.11
C ASP A 126 44.81 -17.53 -45.86
N GLU A 127 44.85 -16.20 -45.97
CA GLU A 127 45.15 -15.32 -44.84
C GLU A 127 43.94 -15.18 -43.90
N ILE A 128 42.73 -15.10 -44.46
CA ILE A 128 41.47 -15.05 -43.72
C ILE A 128 41.28 -16.34 -42.88
N GLU A 129 41.47 -17.50 -43.50
CA GLU A 129 41.37 -18.81 -42.84
C GLU A 129 42.37 -18.93 -41.70
N ARG A 130 43.64 -18.57 -41.94
CA ARG A 130 44.68 -18.56 -40.92
C ARG A 130 44.34 -17.64 -39.73
N ILE A 131 43.80 -16.45 -39.99
CA ILE A 131 43.42 -15.51 -38.91
C ILE A 131 42.19 -16.01 -38.14
N TYR A 132 41.22 -16.58 -38.84
CA TYR A 132 40.06 -17.22 -38.23
C TYR A 132 40.49 -18.34 -37.27
N GLU A 133 41.39 -19.23 -37.70
CA GLU A 133 41.94 -20.31 -36.86
C GLU A 133 42.64 -19.75 -35.62
N ILE A 134 43.50 -18.72 -35.77
CA ILE A 134 44.19 -18.07 -34.65
C ILE A 134 43.20 -17.49 -33.62
N ILE A 135 42.10 -16.89 -34.06
CA ILE A 135 41.08 -16.34 -33.16
C ILE A 135 40.37 -17.47 -32.43
N CYS A 136 39.97 -18.53 -33.14
CA CYS A 136 39.31 -19.71 -32.57
C CYS A 136 40.19 -20.41 -31.53
N GLU A 137 41.46 -20.69 -31.84
CA GLU A 137 42.43 -21.28 -30.91
C GLU A 137 42.62 -20.43 -29.64
N LYS A 138 42.70 -19.11 -29.80
CA LYS A 138 42.83 -18.19 -28.66
C LYS A 138 41.62 -18.24 -27.74
N ILE A 139 40.41 -18.31 -28.29
CA ILE A 139 39.18 -18.36 -27.50
C ILE A 139 39.04 -19.72 -26.83
N GLU A 140 39.30 -20.80 -27.55
CA GLU A 140 39.29 -22.16 -27.01
C GLU A 140 40.27 -22.33 -25.84
N SER A 141 41.44 -21.68 -25.90
CA SER A 141 42.44 -21.72 -24.81
C SER A 141 41.93 -21.21 -23.46
N PHE A 142 40.87 -20.39 -23.44
CA PHE A 142 40.23 -19.92 -22.21
C PHE A 142 39.19 -20.87 -21.64
N LEU A 143 38.89 -21.99 -22.29
CA LEU A 143 37.85 -22.92 -21.84
C LEU A 143 38.14 -23.46 -20.43
N GLU A 144 39.38 -23.84 -20.14
CA GLU A 144 39.77 -24.31 -18.80
C GLU A 144 39.77 -23.19 -17.75
N GLU A 145 40.24 -21.99 -18.09
CA GLU A 145 40.16 -20.83 -17.19
C GLU A 145 38.71 -20.43 -16.93
N THR A 146 37.83 -20.60 -17.91
CA THR A 146 36.38 -20.38 -17.77
C THR A 146 35.75 -21.42 -16.86
N LYS A 147 36.12 -22.70 -16.98
CA LYS A 147 35.70 -23.78 -16.05
C LYS A 147 36.22 -23.53 -14.64
N GLU A 148 37.46 -23.08 -14.47
CA GLU A 148 38.02 -22.77 -13.16
C GLU A 148 37.34 -21.54 -12.52
N THR A 149 37.05 -20.52 -13.31
CA THR A 149 36.31 -19.32 -12.87
C THR A 149 34.88 -19.68 -12.48
N LEU A 150 34.23 -20.56 -13.25
CA LEU A 150 32.94 -21.14 -12.91
C LEU A 150 33.01 -21.91 -11.59
N LYS A 151 34.02 -22.76 -11.41
CA LYS A 151 34.22 -23.53 -10.17
C LYS A 151 34.48 -22.62 -8.97
N LYS A 152 35.30 -21.57 -9.11
CA LYS A 152 35.51 -20.54 -8.06
C LYS A 152 34.22 -19.80 -7.74
N ALA A 153 33.44 -19.43 -8.75
CA ALA A 153 32.13 -18.79 -8.55
C ALA A 153 31.15 -19.74 -7.82
N GLN A 154 31.23 -21.05 -8.06
CA GLN A 154 30.47 -22.07 -7.36
C GLN A 154 30.99 -22.33 -5.93
N GLU A 155 32.30 -22.38 -5.69
CA GLU A 155 32.91 -22.60 -4.36
C GLU A 155 32.69 -21.40 -3.43
N ILE A 156 32.86 -20.16 -3.93
CA ILE A 156 32.53 -18.92 -3.20
C ILE A 156 31.02 -18.86 -2.91
N SER A 157 30.19 -19.44 -3.78
CA SER A 157 28.76 -19.59 -3.50
C SER A 157 28.49 -20.63 -2.40
N LEU A 158 29.31 -21.68 -2.25
CA LEU A 158 29.12 -22.76 -1.28
C LEU A 158 29.54 -22.35 0.14
N ASP A 159 30.68 -21.69 0.29
CA ASP A 159 31.14 -21.14 1.57
C ASP A 159 30.21 -20.03 2.07
N ARG A 160 29.67 -19.23 1.14
CA ARG A 160 28.58 -18.29 1.45
C ARG A 160 27.22 -18.93 1.57
N VAL A 161 26.92 -20.08 0.97
CA VAL A 161 25.67 -20.84 1.22
C VAL A 161 25.66 -21.37 2.65
N MET A 162 26.83 -21.68 3.21
CA MET A 162 26.97 -22.01 4.63
C MET A 162 26.80 -20.78 5.55
N GLU A 163 27.20 -19.57 5.12
CA GLU A 163 26.83 -18.31 5.80
C GLU A 163 25.40 -17.81 5.47
N ALA A 164 24.81 -18.26 4.35
CA ALA A 164 23.52 -17.81 3.79
C ALA A 164 22.36 -18.76 4.08
N VAL A 165 22.54 -19.73 4.98
CA VAL A 165 21.40 -20.31 5.73
C VAL A 165 20.67 -19.20 6.53
N GLU A 166 21.29 -18.02 6.71
CA GLU A 166 20.68 -16.83 7.30
C GLU A 166 20.02 -15.81 6.34
N GLU A 167 19.99 -16.01 5.02
CA GLU A 167 19.26 -15.09 4.13
C GLU A 167 18.19 -15.80 3.32
N ARG A 168 16.94 -15.56 3.75
CA ARG A 168 15.70 -15.80 3.01
C ARG A 168 15.91 -15.52 1.51
N GLN A 169 15.73 -16.51 0.64
CA GLN A 169 15.49 -16.20 -0.77
C GLN A 169 14.28 -15.27 -0.86
N LEU A 170 14.56 -14.06 -1.31
CA LEU A 170 13.61 -13.00 -1.55
C LEU A 170 12.84 -13.35 -2.82
N GLY A 171 11.51 -13.29 -2.75
CA GLY A 171 10.65 -13.52 -3.91
C GLY A 171 11.01 -12.65 -5.12
N SER A 172 10.53 -13.05 -6.28
CA SER A 172 10.77 -12.35 -7.54
C SER A 172 9.74 -11.26 -7.75
N TYR A 173 10.17 -10.01 -7.92
CA TYR A 173 9.27 -8.87 -8.07
C TYR A 173 9.28 -8.38 -9.52
N ILE A 174 8.12 -8.38 -10.16
CA ILE A 174 7.91 -7.80 -11.49
C ILE A 174 7.29 -6.42 -11.30
N VAL A 175 7.98 -5.36 -11.68
CA VAL A 175 7.63 -4.00 -11.26
C VAL A 175 7.13 -3.15 -12.43
N ASP A 176 5.99 -2.50 -12.21
CA ASP A 176 5.34 -1.57 -13.12
C ASP A 176 6.00 -0.17 -13.10
N SER A 177 5.73 0.67 -14.10
CA SER A 177 6.34 1.99 -14.29
C SER A 177 6.05 2.94 -13.12
N ASN A 178 4.83 2.87 -12.56
CA ASN A 178 4.33 3.73 -11.48
C ASN A 178 5.27 3.80 -10.27
N PHE A 179 5.90 2.67 -9.91
CA PHE A 179 6.81 2.61 -8.77
C PHE A 179 8.01 3.55 -8.93
N PHE A 180 8.63 3.53 -10.11
CA PHE A 180 9.82 4.35 -10.39
C PHE A 180 9.45 5.83 -10.48
N ASP A 181 8.28 6.12 -11.05
CA ASP A 181 7.73 7.47 -11.12
C ASP A 181 7.50 8.05 -9.72
N PHE A 182 6.97 7.26 -8.78
CA PHE A 182 6.81 7.71 -7.38
C PHE A 182 8.14 8.02 -6.70
N LEU A 183 9.13 7.15 -6.85
CA LEU A 183 10.47 7.38 -6.28
C LEU A 183 11.06 8.70 -6.79
N PHE A 184 10.95 8.95 -8.09
CA PHE A 184 11.46 10.18 -8.69
C PHE A 184 10.64 11.40 -8.27
N GLN A 185 9.31 11.32 -8.28
CA GLN A 185 8.41 12.43 -7.90
C GLN A 185 8.68 12.92 -6.46
N ILE A 186 8.97 11.98 -5.55
CA ILE A 186 9.16 12.26 -4.13
C ILE A 186 10.47 12.99 -3.84
N GLU A 187 11.58 12.53 -4.42
CA GLU A 187 12.92 13.00 -4.08
C GLU A 187 13.52 13.94 -5.14
N LYS A 188 13.02 13.89 -6.38
CA LYS A 188 13.50 14.66 -7.54
C LYS A 188 15.00 14.56 -7.78
N ASN A 189 15.59 13.42 -7.45
CA ASN A 189 17.02 13.11 -7.59
C ASN A 189 17.23 11.59 -7.75
N ASP A 190 18.49 11.16 -7.93
CA ASP A 190 18.86 9.76 -8.19
C ASP A 190 19.08 8.91 -6.92
N ARG A 191 19.05 9.53 -5.74
CA ARG A 191 19.28 8.87 -4.45
C ARG A 191 18.41 7.64 -4.18
N PRO A 192 17.07 7.64 -4.41
CA PRO A 192 16.25 6.45 -4.14
C PRO A 192 16.68 5.26 -5.00
N PHE A 193 17.14 5.51 -6.23
CA PHE A 193 17.58 4.46 -7.14
C PHE A 193 18.97 3.93 -6.79
N ILE A 194 19.87 4.79 -6.27
CA ILE A 194 21.16 4.35 -5.71
C ILE A 194 20.91 3.37 -4.55
N TYR A 195 20.05 3.72 -3.60
CA TYR A 195 19.76 2.81 -2.49
C TYR A 195 18.97 1.58 -2.93
N LEU A 196 18.07 1.69 -3.91
CA LEU A 196 17.38 0.52 -4.47
C LEU A 196 18.39 -0.46 -5.09
N ASN A 197 19.36 0.03 -5.84
CA ASN A 197 20.46 -0.77 -6.39
C ASN A 197 21.28 -1.46 -5.31
N GLU A 198 21.57 -0.77 -4.21
CA GLU A 198 22.23 -1.39 -3.05
C GLU A 198 21.38 -2.50 -2.45
N ILE A 199 20.06 -2.33 -2.35
CA ILE A 199 19.14 -3.37 -1.87
C ILE A 199 19.12 -4.59 -2.79
N ILE A 200 19.11 -4.38 -4.11
CA ILE A 200 19.11 -5.45 -5.10
C ILE A 200 20.35 -6.35 -4.95
N LYS A 201 21.52 -5.76 -4.63
CA LYS A 201 22.76 -6.51 -4.37
C LYS A 201 22.65 -7.47 -3.18
N TYR A 202 21.71 -7.26 -2.25
CA TYR A 202 21.42 -8.14 -1.11
C TYR A 202 20.37 -9.22 -1.42
N GLY A 203 20.20 -9.60 -2.68
CA GLY A 203 19.45 -10.79 -3.08
C GLY A 203 17.98 -10.56 -3.48
N VAL A 204 17.51 -9.31 -3.58
CA VAL A 204 16.17 -8.99 -4.13
C VAL A 204 16.21 -9.07 -5.66
N ARG A 205 15.37 -9.90 -6.28
CA ARG A 205 15.29 -9.98 -7.75
C ARG A 205 14.16 -9.07 -8.24
N ILE A 206 14.52 -8.01 -8.95
CA ILE A 206 13.57 -7.08 -9.59
C ILE A 206 13.63 -7.29 -11.10
N PHE A 207 12.45 -7.49 -11.70
CA PHE A 207 12.24 -7.70 -13.11
C PHE A 207 11.39 -6.58 -13.70
N LEU A 208 11.71 -6.21 -14.94
CA LEU A 208 11.00 -5.23 -15.76
C LEU A 208 10.76 -5.86 -17.14
N THR A 209 9.68 -5.48 -17.82
CA THR A 209 9.46 -5.89 -19.21
C THR A 209 9.91 -4.78 -20.17
N ASP A 210 10.30 -5.18 -21.37
CA ASP A 210 10.62 -4.26 -22.47
C ASP A 210 9.46 -3.33 -22.85
N GLN A 211 8.21 -3.75 -22.60
CA GLN A 211 7.00 -2.94 -22.83
C GLN A 211 6.75 -1.86 -21.76
N ILE A 212 7.24 -2.06 -20.53
CA ILE A 212 7.07 -1.10 -19.41
C ILE A 212 8.16 -0.04 -19.41
N LEU A 213 9.35 -0.39 -19.88
CA LEU A 213 10.51 0.50 -19.91
C LEU A 213 10.24 1.88 -20.55
N PRO A 214 9.52 2.00 -21.69
CA PRO A 214 9.22 3.29 -22.31
C PRO A 214 8.20 4.14 -21.53
N GLU A 215 7.47 3.54 -20.58
CA GLU A 215 6.44 4.25 -19.81
C GLU A 215 7.01 4.99 -18.58
N ILE A 216 8.26 4.69 -18.19
CA ILE A 216 8.90 5.28 -17.01
C ILE A 216 9.24 6.76 -17.27
N ARG A 217 8.70 7.67 -16.45
CA ARG A 217 8.82 9.14 -16.58
C ARG A 217 10.00 9.72 -15.79
N THR A 218 11.09 8.97 -15.73
CA THR A 218 12.32 9.35 -15.02
C THR A 218 13.38 9.84 -16.02
N PRO A 219 14.19 10.87 -15.69
CA PRO A 219 15.26 11.35 -16.59
C PRO A 219 16.23 10.24 -17.02
N GLU A 220 16.70 10.32 -18.26
CA GLU A 220 17.48 9.26 -18.91
C GLU A 220 18.79 8.91 -18.17
N ASP A 221 19.47 9.92 -17.61
CA ASP A 221 20.68 9.75 -16.81
C ASP A 221 20.44 9.00 -15.49
N VAL A 222 19.26 9.15 -14.90
CA VAL A 222 18.82 8.45 -13.70
C VAL A 222 18.36 7.03 -14.04
N LEU A 223 17.65 6.86 -15.17
CA LEU A 223 17.20 5.56 -15.67
C LEU A 223 18.38 4.62 -15.96
N ILE A 224 19.47 5.13 -16.57
CA ILE A 224 20.69 4.35 -16.82
C ILE A 224 21.30 3.82 -15.50
N LYS A 225 21.28 4.61 -14.43
CA LYS A 225 21.77 4.17 -13.11
C LYS A 225 20.86 3.11 -12.50
N LEU A 226 19.55 3.25 -12.68
CA LEU A 226 18.54 2.31 -12.20
C LEU A 226 18.67 0.91 -12.84
N LEU A 227 18.93 0.85 -14.14
CA LEU A 227 18.92 -0.40 -14.91
C LEU A 227 20.11 -1.34 -14.62
N LYS A 228 21.17 -0.86 -13.97
CA LYS A 228 22.42 -1.64 -13.76
C LYS A 228 22.21 -2.99 -13.05
N ASN A 229 21.22 -3.11 -12.17
CA ASN A 229 20.97 -4.33 -11.40
C ASN A 229 19.56 -4.89 -11.59
N ILE A 230 18.75 -4.32 -12.49
CA ILE A 230 17.40 -4.78 -12.78
C ILE A 230 17.44 -5.70 -14.01
N ARG A 231 16.75 -6.84 -13.94
CA ARG A 231 16.64 -7.75 -15.09
C ARG A 231 15.50 -7.30 -16.00
N ILE A 232 15.82 -7.01 -17.26
CA ILE A 232 14.83 -6.67 -18.28
C ILE A 232 14.50 -7.91 -19.08
N PHE A 233 13.22 -8.23 -19.18
CA PHE A 233 12.72 -9.38 -19.92
C PHE A 233 11.97 -8.94 -21.17
N GLN A 234 12.29 -9.54 -22.31
CA GLN A 234 11.58 -9.27 -23.55
C GLN A 234 10.32 -10.12 -23.63
N VAL A 235 9.15 -9.48 -23.73
CA VAL A 235 7.88 -10.20 -23.86
C VAL A 235 7.43 -10.16 -25.32
N THR A 236 7.51 -11.31 -25.99
CA THR A 236 7.09 -11.40 -27.40
C THR A 236 5.57 -11.24 -27.56
N PRO A 237 5.09 -10.66 -28.67
CA PRO A 237 3.65 -10.58 -28.96
C PRO A 237 2.94 -11.93 -28.95
N ARG A 238 3.65 -13.03 -29.25
CA ARG A 238 3.11 -14.39 -29.15
C ARG A 238 2.70 -14.77 -27.72
N LEU A 239 3.46 -14.33 -26.71
CA LEU A 239 3.13 -14.59 -25.29
C LEU A 239 1.88 -13.81 -24.85
N ILE A 240 1.76 -12.56 -25.28
CA ILE A 240 0.58 -11.71 -25.00
C ILE A 240 -0.67 -12.29 -25.69
N ASN A 241 -0.56 -12.63 -26.98
CA ASN A 241 -1.67 -13.23 -27.74
C ASN A 241 -2.12 -14.56 -27.13
N LYS A 242 -1.17 -15.40 -26.66
CA LYS A 242 -1.50 -16.64 -25.95
C LYS A 242 -2.24 -16.36 -24.64
N LEU A 243 -1.83 -15.35 -23.87
CA LEU A 243 -2.52 -14.95 -22.64
C LEU A 243 -3.95 -14.46 -22.92
N GLN A 244 -4.14 -13.69 -23.99
CA GLN A 244 -5.47 -13.21 -24.40
C GLN A 244 -6.41 -14.34 -24.82
N ILE A 245 -5.88 -15.37 -25.49
CA ILE A 245 -6.62 -16.58 -25.88
C ILE A 245 -6.97 -17.42 -24.64
N ASP A 246 -6.02 -17.60 -23.72
CA ASP A 246 -6.20 -18.44 -22.52
C ASP A 246 -7.30 -17.91 -21.56
N VAL A 247 -7.60 -16.60 -21.57
CA VAL A 247 -8.44 -15.95 -20.52
C VAL A 247 -9.68 -15.22 -21.08
N TYR A 248 -9.98 -15.30 -22.38
CA TYR A 248 -11.11 -14.58 -23.02
C TYR A 248 -11.23 -13.11 -22.56
N ILE A 249 -10.13 -12.37 -22.73
CA ILE A 249 -9.98 -11.01 -22.20
C ILE A 249 -10.82 -10.03 -23.02
N GLY A 250 -11.87 -9.46 -22.43
CA GLY A 250 -12.54 -8.26 -22.93
C GLY A 250 -11.62 -7.04 -22.84
N SER A 251 -11.69 -6.14 -23.82
CA SER A 251 -10.75 -5.08 -24.22
C SER A 251 -10.39 -3.97 -23.19
N GLY A 252 -10.02 -4.30 -21.95
CA GLY A 252 -9.72 -3.33 -20.89
C GLY A 252 -8.24 -3.07 -20.59
N LEU A 253 -7.38 -4.09 -20.65
CA LEU A 253 -5.97 -3.99 -20.24
C LEU A 253 -5.04 -3.59 -21.38
N LYS A 254 -4.01 -2.79 -21.06
CA LYS A 254 -2.94 -2.43 -21.99
C LYS A 254 -1.98 -3.60 -22.22
N ASP A 255 -1.33 -3.63 -23.39
CA ASP A 255 -0.31 -4.63 -23.71
C ASP A 255 0.87 -4.60 -22.73
N SER A 256 1.21 -3.43 -22.18
CA SER A 256 2.22 -3.30 -21.12
C SER A 256 1.81 -4.03 -19.84
N SER A 257 0.55 -3.89 -19.41
CA SER A 257 0.00 -4.65 -18.27
C SER A 257 -0.05 -6.16 -18.54
N LEU A 258 -0.45 -6.57 -19.75
CA LEU A 258 -0.46 -7.99 -20.15
C LEU A 258 0.96 -8.58 -20.19
N SER A 259 1.96 -7.77 -20.54
CA SER A 259 3.35 -8.21 -20.56
C SER A 259 3.88 -8.56 -19.15
N LEU A 260 3.45 -7.83 -18.11
CA LEU A 260 3.75 -8.15 -16.71
C LEU A 260 3.18 -9.52 -16.30
N ILE A 261 1.92 -9.80 -16.68
CA ILE A 261 1.26 -11.07 -16.37
C ILE A 261 1.94 -12.23 -17.12
N ALA A 262 2.28 -12.02 -18.40
CA ALA A 262 2.97 -13.02 -19.21
C ALA A 262 4.34 -13.38 -18.61
N LEU A 263 5.10 -12.38 -18.14
CA LEU A 263 6.36 -12.60 -17.43
C LEU A 263 6.14 -13.37 -16.11
N ALA A 264 5.13 -13.00 -15.33
CA ALA A 264 4.82 -13.66 -14.06
C ALA A 264 4.54 -15.15 -14.26
N ARG A 265 3.71 -15.50 -15.26
CA ARG A 265 3.43 -16.91 -15.61
C ARG A 265 4.67 -17.65 -16.11
N SER A 266 5.61 -16.96 -16.76
CA SER A 266 6.87 -17.56 -17.21
C SER A 266 7.78 -17.89 -16.04
N LEU A 267 8.01 -16.93 -15.13
CA LEU A 267 8.85 -17.12 -13.94
C LEU A 267 8.28 -18.18 -13.00
N MET A 268 6.95 -18.26 -12.90
CA MET A 268 6.26 -19.22 -12.05
C MET A 268 6.49 -20.69 -12.42
N LYS A 269 6.88 -20.99 -13.65
CA LYS A 269 7.19 -22.37 -14.07
C LYS A 269 8.42 -22.94 -13.35
N ASP A 270 9.25 -22.07 -12.76
CA ASP A 270 10.40 -22.46 -11.99
C ASP A 270 10.23 -22.07 -10.51
N GLU A 271 10.33 -23.08 -9.66
CA GLU A 271 10.25 -22.93 -8.20
C GLU A 271 11.32 -21.97 -7.66
N SER A 272 12.46 -21.79 -8.36
CA SER A 272 13.54 -20.90 -7.94
C SER A 272 13.18 -19.40 -7.95
N PHE A 273 12.08 -19.02 -8.63
CA PHE A 273 11.56 -17.65 -8.68
C PHE A 273 10.34 -17.45 -7.80
N GLN A 274 9.78 -18.51 -7.21
CA GLN A 274 8.61 -18.40 -6.34
C GLN A 274 9.00 -17.91 -4.93
N PRO A 275 8.21 -17.02 -4.31
CA PRO A 275 6.96 -16.44 -4.81
C PRO A 275 7.21 -15.33 -5.84
N VAL A 276 6.42 -15.33 -6.93
CA VAL A 276 6.42 -14.25 -7.94
C VAL A 276 5.37 -13.22 -7.55
N THR A 277 5.78 -11.94 -7.50
CA THR A 277 4.91 -10.83 -7.10
C THR A 277 4.94 -9.73 -8.16
N ILE A 278 3.77 -9.35 -8.68
CA ILE A 278 3.63 -8.14 -9.51
C ILE A 278 3.50 -6.94 -8.58
N VAL A 279 4.26 -5.88 -8.83
CA VAL A 279 4.18 -4.61 -8.12
C VAL A 279 3.56 -3.58 -9.04
N SER A 280 2.31 -3.22 -8.78
CA SER A 280 1.57 -2.22 -9.54
C SER A 280 0.50 -1.57 -8.68
N ASP A 281 0.18 -0.32 -9.00
CA ASP A 281 -0.91 0.45 -8.42
C ASP A 281 -2.06 0.64 -9.43
N ASP A 282 -1.99 -0.01 -10.61
CA ASP A 282 -3.07 -0.04 -11.59
C ASP A 282 -4.18 -0.99 -11.12
N PHE A 283 -5.30 -0.40 -10.73
CA PHE A 283 -6.47 -1.11 -10.22
C PHE A 283 -7.00 -2.16 -11.21
N GLN A 284 -7.03 -1.86 -12.51
CA GLN A 284 -7.55 -2.80 -13.51
C GLN A 284 -6.65 -4.03 -13.62
N LEU A 285 -5.33 -3.84 -13.55
CA LEU A 285 -4.37 -4.94 -13.53
C LEU A 285 -4.49 -5.77 -12.25
N ILE A 286 -4.55 -5.13 -11.09
CA ILE A 286 -4.67 -5.82 -9.79
C ILE A 286 -5.92 -6.70 -9.77
N GLN A 287 -7.08 -6.12 -10.09
CA GLN A 287 -8.36 -6.83 -10.10
C GLN A 287 -8.32 -8.01 -11.08
N PHE A 288 -7.83 -7.77 -12.29
CA PHE A 288 -7.75 -8.82 -13.31
C PHE A 288 -6.86 -10.00 -12.87
N VAL A 289 -5.72 -9.72 -12.24
CA VAL A 289 -4.82 -10.77 -11.74
C VAL A 289 -5.46 -11.53 -10.58
N GLN A 290 -6.13 -10.85 -9.65
CA GLN A 290 -6.81 -11.50 -8.53
C GLN A 290 -7.98 -12.39 -8.99
N ASP A 291 -8.72 -11.96 -10.00
CA ASP A 291 -9.87 -12.69 -10.54
C ASP A 291 -9.46 -13.96 -11.31
N HIS A 292 -8.33 -13.91 -12.03
CA HIS A 292 -7.95 -14.96 -12.99
C HIS A 292 -6.71 -15.78 -12.58
N PHE A 293 -5.84 -15.27 -11.70
CA PHE A 293 -4.54 -15.88 -11.37
C PHE A 293 -4.26 -15.83 -9.86
N ARG A 294 -4.87 -16.76 -9.10
CA ARG A 294 -4.77 -16.81 -7.62
C ARG A 294 -3.36 -17.07 -7.11
N GLU A 295 -2.52 -17.64 -7.95
CA GLU A 295 -1.14 -18.03 -7.67
C GLU A 295 -0.13 -16.88 -7.87
N ILE A 296 -0.52 -15.80 -8.56
CA ILE A 296 0.31 -14.61 -8.74
C ILE A 296 -0.03 -13.60 -7.64
N LYS A 297 0.95 -13.26 -6.80
CA LYS A 297 0.77 -12.21 -5.80
C LYS A 297 0.85 -10.84 -6.48
N VAL A 298 0.00 -9.90 -6.06
CA VAL A 298 0.11 -8.50 -6.49
C VAL A 298 0.25 -7.60 -5.26
N LEU A 299 1.13 -6.61 -5.34
CA LEU A 299 1.38 -5.64 -4.28
C LEU A 299 1.37 -4.19 -4.81
N PRO A 300 0.77 -3.25 -4.07
CA PRO A 300 1.00 -1.83 -4.27
C PRO A 300 2.46 -1.42 -4.00
N SER A 301 2.92 -0.32 -4.60
CA SER A 301 4.29 0.18 -4.48
C SER A 301 4.77 0.35 -3.03
N SER A 302 3.94 0.89 -2.15
CA SER A 302 4.23 1.13 -0.73
C SER A 302 4.33 -0.17 0.06
N SER A 303 3.57 -1.20 -0.33
CA SER A 303 3.62 -2.53 0.28
C SER A 303 4.87 -3.27 -0.15
N PHE A 304 5.26 -3.11 -1.42
CA PHE A 304 6.55 -3.58 -1.91
C PHE A 304 7.72 -2.94 -1.15
N VAL A 305 7.72 -1.60 -0.96
CA VAL A 305 8.77 -0.92 -0.17
C VAL A 305 8.80 -1.38 1.28
N LEU A 306 7.65 -1.68 1.89
CA LEU A 306 7.60 -2.28 3.23
C LEU A 306 8.29 -3.65 3.26
N GLU A 307 8.02 -4.50 2.28
CA GLU A 307 8.69 -5.80 2.15
C GLU A 307 10.19 -5.66 1.93
N LEU A 308 10.64 -4.64 1.19
CA LEU A 308 12.06 -4.32 1.05
C LEU A 308 12.67 -3.90 2.40
N VAL A 309 12.09 -2.89 3.07
CA VAL A 309 12.60 -2.34 4.34
C VAL A 309 12.74 -3.41 5.42
N ASN A 310 11.78 -4.34 5.51
CA ASN A 310 11.82 -5.43 6.49
C ASN A 310 13.01 -6.39 6.29
N LYS A 311 13.64 -6.37 5.12
CA LYS A 311 14.66 -7.34 4.70
C LYS A 311 16.04 -6.71 4.52
N VAL A 312 16.12 -5.38 4.43
CA VAL A 312 17.39 -4.65 4.39
C VAL A 312 18.10 -4.71 5.75
N LYS A 313 19.38 -5.09 5.78
CA LYS A 313 20.21 -5.09 7.00
C LYS A 313 20.74 -3.70 7.37
N ASP A 314 20.92 -2.81 6.40
CA ASP A 314 21.39 -1.44 6.65
C ASP A 314 20.33 -0.58 7.36
N LYS A 315 20.66 -0.02 8.52
CA LYS A 315 19.75 0.80 9.35
C LYS A 315 19.44 2.16 8.72
N GLN A 316 20.38 2.75 7.97
CA GLN A 316 20.17 4.02 7.29
C GLN A 316 19.25 3.85 6.08
N ILE A 317 19.49 2.82 5.26
CA ILE A 317 18.65 2.50 4.10
C ILE A 317 17.23 2.15 4.57
N ARG A 318 17.10 1.38 5.65
CA ARG A 318 15.79 1.10 6.27
C ARG A 318 15.04 2.37 6.66
N LYS A 319 15.66 3.25 7.46
CA LYS A 319 15.04 4.53 7.87
C LYS A 319 14.69 5.41 6.67
N TYR A 320 15.50 5.38 5.62
CA TYR A 320 15.24 6.12 4.40
C TYR A 320 14.00 5.60 3.68
N PHE A 321 13.98 4.31 3.34
CA PHE A 321 12.85 3.73 2.61
C PHE A 321 11.57 3.68 3.43
N ASP A 322 11.64 3.64 4.75
CA ASP A 322 10.46 3.74 5.61
C ASP A 322 9.81 5.14 5.58
N LYS A 323 10.62 6.19 5.37
CA LYS A 323 10.11 7.55 5.07
C LYS A 323 9.54 7.64 3.65
N ILE A 324 10.23 7.07 2.67
CA ILE A 324 9.77 7.05 1.27
C ILE A 324 8.46 6.29 1.15
N ARG A 325 8.35 5.12 1.79
CA ARG A 325 7.13 4.31 1.88
C ARG A 325 5.92 5.15 2.30
N LYS A 326 6.03 5.92 3.37
CA LYS A 326 4.94 6.78 3.88
C LYS A 326 4.51 7.83 2.86
N LYS A 327 5.47 8.36 2.08
CA LYS A 327 5.18 9.33 1.02
C LYS A 327 4.54 8.67 -0.21
N ILE A 328 5.03 7.50 -0.63
CA ILE A 328 4.42 6.69 -1.70
C ILE A 328 2.99 6.33 -1.31
N LEU A 329 2.78 5.87 -0.08
CA LEU A 329 1.46 5.55 0.46
C LEU A 329 0.49 6.73 0.34
N ASN A 330 0.94 7.95 0.65
CA ASN A 330 0.10 9.14 0.50
C ASN A 330 -0.24 9.44 -0.96
N ILE A 331 0.68 9.22 -1.89
CA ILE A 331 0.43 9.40 -3.34
C ILE A 331 -0.56 8.35 -3.85
N GLU A 332 -0.37 7.08 -3.51
CA GLU A 332 -1.32 6.00 -3.82
C GLU A 332 -2.72 6.32 -3.29
N MET A 333 -2.81 6.78 -2.04
CA MET A 333 -4.08 7.17 -1.44
C MET A 333 -4.70 8.35 -2.17
N GLN A 334 -3.93 9.37 -2.57
CA GLN A 334 -4.43 10.50 -3.34
C GLN A 334 -4.93 10.08 -4.72
N GLN A 335 -4.19 9.26 -5.45
CA GLN A 335 -4.57 8.77 -6.77
C GLN A 335 -5.81 7.86 -6.71
N ALA A 336 -5.90 6.99 -5.71
CA ALA A 336 -7.10 6.18 -5.45
C ALA A 336 -8.32 7.06 -5.13
N LEU A 337 -8.13 8.17 -4.42
CA LEU A 337 -9.20 9.14 -4.11
C LEU A 337 -9.59 10.00 -5.34
N GLU A 338 -8.71 10.14 -6.32
CA GLU A 338 -8.93 10.94 -7.55
C GLU A 338 -9.61 10.14 -8.68
N GLN A 339 -9.53 8.80 -8.67
CA GLN A 339 -10.27 7.94 -9.60
C GLN A 339 -11.77 7.89 -9.23
N ARG A 340 -12.51 8.89 -9.72
CA ARG A 340 -13.91 9.17 -9.37
C ARG A 340 -14.96 8.13 -9.83
N ASP A 341 -14.61 7.14 -10.65
CA ASP A 341 -15.62 6.36 -11.40
C ASP A 341 -15.57 4.82 -11.27
N THR A 342 -14.73 4.20 -10.44
CA THR A 342 -14.72 2.73 -10.29
C THR A 342 -14.74 2.24 -8.84
N HIS A 343 -15.78 1.45 -8.54
CA HIS A 343 -16.01 0.57 -7.38
C HIS A 343 -15.22 0.87 -6.10
N PRO A 344 -15.71 1.81 -5.26
CA PRO A 344 -15.06 2.09 -4.00
C PRO A 344 -15.10 0.91 -3.03
N GLY A 345 -15.96 -0.12 -3.23
CA GLY A 345 -16.01 -1.41 -2.52
C GLY A 345 -14.62 -2.02 -2.24
N ASP A 346 -13.76 -1.97 -3.25
CA ASP A 346 -12.41 -2.52 -3.20
C ASP A 346 -11.42 -1.62 -2.45
N GLN A 347 -11.72 -0.33 -2.27
CA GLN A 347 -10.92 0.58 -1.44
C GLN A 347 -11.04 0.30 0.07
N ILE A 348 -12.17 -0.24 0.55
CA ILE A 348 -12.27 -0.69 1.96
C ILE A 348 -11.68 -2.07 2.07
N THR A 349 -11.86 -2.97 1.10
CA THR A 349 -11.11 -4.24 1.06
C THR A 349 -9.61 -3.98 1.10
N TRP A 350 -9.10 -2.98 0.38
CA TRP A 350 -7.69 -2.56 0.35
C TRP A 350 -7.23 -1.79 1.61
N LEU A 351 -8.06 -0.93 2.20
CA LEU A 351 -7.76 -0.24 3.48
C LEU A 351 -7.81 -1.20 4.68
N ILE A 352 -8.76 -2.14 4.65
CA ILE A 352 -8.89 -3.24 5.60
C ILE A 352 -7.69 -4.17 5.38
N GLU A 353 -7.36 -4.60 4.16
CA GLU A 353 -6.15 -5.37 3.83
C GLU A 353 -4.86 -4.64 4.22
N LYS A 354 -4.79 -3.30 4.20
CA LYS A 354 -3.64 -2.51 4.72
C LYS A 354 -3.58 -2.47 6.24
N ALA A 355 -4.70 -2.25 6.93
CA ALA A 355 -4.79 -2.31 8.40
C ALA A 355 -4.55 -3.74 8.94
N ILE A 356 -4.97 -4.73 8.17
CA ILE A 356 -4.76 -6.17 8.37
C ILE A 356 -3.34 -6.58 8.04
N SER A 357 -2.79 -6.12 6.91
CA SER A 357 -1.41 -6.37 6.52
C SER A 357 -0.50 -5.81 7.60
N ALA A 358 -0.85 -4.67 8.19
CA ALA A 358 -0.17 -4.17 9.38
C ALA A 358 -0.35 -5.11 10.61
N ALA A 359 -1.58 -5.55 10.90
CA ALA A 359 -1.90 -6.54 11.95
C ALA A 359 -1.31 -7.94 11.73
N SER A 360 -0.94 -8.30 10.51
CA SER A 360 -0.29 -9.57 10.13
C SER A 360 1.22 -9.40 9.85
N SER A 361 1.69 -8.17 9.62
CA SER A 361 3.10 -7.78 9.50
C SER A 361 3.78 -7.58 10.85
N THR A 362 3.02 -7.61 11.95
CA THR A 362 3.56 -7.69 13.32
C THR A 362 4.30 -9.00 13.60
N LEU A 363 4.31 -9.90 12.63
CA LEU A 363 5.21 -11.04 12.48
C LEU A 363 6.64 -10.66 12.01
N THR A 364 6.88 -9.43 11.57
CA THR A 364 8.20 -8.89 11.15
C THR A 364 8.25 -7.36 11.17
N SER A 365 8.35 -6.71 12.33
CA SER A 365 9.09 -5.45 12.46
C SER A 365 9.25 -5.05 13.93
N ALA A 366 10.49 -4.69 14.24
CA ALA A 366 10.92 -4.13 15.51
C ALA A 366 11.13 -2.62 15.28
N SER A 367 10.34 -1.82 15.98
CA SER A 367 10.71 -0.45 16.35
C SER A 367 9.65 0.11 17.30
N ASP A 368 9.67 -0.35 18.54
CA ASP A 368 9.29 0.48 19.68
C ASP A 368 10.36 0.26 20.76
N VAL A 369 10.53 1.23 21.65
CA VAL A 369 11.46 1.17 22.77
C VAL A 369 10.87 0.21 23.82
N SER A 370 10.86 -1.08 23.53
CA SER A 370 10.74 -2.17 24.51
C SER A 370 12.15 -2.69 24.81
N ASP A 371 12.38 -3.13 26.05
CA ASP A 371 13.62 -3.81 26.40
C ASP A 371 13.76 -5.08 25.53
N GLU A 372 14.78 -5.15 24.67
CA GLU A 372 15.09 -6.29 23.77
C GLU A 372 15.21 -7.66 24.50
N ILE A 373 15.19 -7.67 25.84
CA ILE A 373 15.42 -8.82 26.70
C ILE A 373 14.24 -9.81 26.68
N ASN A 374 13.00 -9.34 26.47
CA ASN A 374 11.78 -10.16 26.57
C ASN A 374 11.12 -10.47 25.22
N GLU A 375 11.72 -10.10 24.09
CA GLU A 375 11.19 -10.47 22.78
C GLU A 375 11.76 -11.81 22.29
N LEU A 376 10.97 -12.55 21.51
CA LEU A 376 11.49 -13.68 20.76
C LEU A 376 12.53 -13.18 19.74
N PRO A 377 13.63 -13.93 19.52
CA PRO A 377 14.56 -13.61 18.45
C PRO A 377 13.83 -13.51 17.11
N LYS A 378 14.20 -12.52 16.29
CA LYS A 378 13.56 -12.29 14.98
C LYS A 378 13.56 -13.54 14.09
N VAL A 379 14.62 -14.35 14.19
CA VAL A 379 14.76 -15.62 13.49
C VAL A 379 13.65 -16.60 13.90
N GLU A 380 13.38 -16.70 15.20
CA GLU A 380 12.34 -17.59 15.71
C GLU A 380 10.94 -17.11 15.37
N ILE A 381 10.67 -15.80 15.47
CA ILE A 381 9.40 -15.23 15.01
C ILE A 381 9.18 -15.60 13.53
N SER A 382 10.22 -15.46 12.70
CA SER A 382 10.16 -15.83 11.29
C SER A 382 9.78 -17.29 11.05
N LEU A 383 10.39 -18.19 11.82
CA LEU A 383 10.14 -19.62 11.74
C LEU A 383 8.73 -19.97 12.22
N ILE A 384 8.27 -19.34 13.30
CA ILE A 384 6.90 -19.44 13.79
C ILE A 384 5.91 -19.04 12.69
N ASN A 385 6.16 -17.93 11.97
CA ASN A 385 5.28 -17.47 10.89
C ASN A 385 5.20 -18.46 9.73
N LEU A 386 6.34 -19.01 9.34
CA LEU A 386 6.39 -20.01 8.27
C LEU A 386 5.61 -21.27 8.68
N TYR A 387 5.79 -21.71 9.93
CA TYR A 387 5.07 -22.84 10.49
C TYR A 387 3.54 -22.60 10.52
N ILE A 388 3.10 -21.44 11.01
CA ILE A 388 1.69 -21.03 11.10
C ILE A 388 1.05 -20.90 9.71
N LYS A 389 1.82 -20.52 8.69
CA LYS A 389 1.35 -20.48 7.30
C LYS A 389 1.30 -21.85 6.62
N GLY A 390 1.70 -22.92 7.32
CA GLY A 390 1.68 -24.29 6.81
C GLY A 390 2.90 -24.67 5.96
N HIS A 391 3.97 -23.87 5.95
CA HIS A 391 5.20 -24.26 5.27
C HIS A 391 5.90 -25.41 6.02
N LYS A 392 6.40 -26.39 5.28
CA LYS A 392 7.18 -27.51 5.84
C LYS A 392 8.58 -27.02 6.23
N LEU A 393 8.86 -27.00 7.52
CA LEU A 393 10.19 -26.66 8.04
C LEU A 393 11.07 -27.92 8.16
N GLN A 394 12.33 -27.81 7.76
CA GLN A 394 13.31 -28.88 7.93
C GLN A 394 13.74 -29.02 9.41
N ALA A 395 14.28 -30.17 9.80
CA ALA A 395 14.69 -30.44 11.19
C ALA A 395 15.64 -29.38 11.81
N PRO A 396 16.61 -28.78 11.07
CA PRO A 396 17.44 -27.69 11.59
C PRO A 396 16.64 -26.40 11.86
N GLN A 397 15.63 -26.12 11.04
CA GLN A 397 14.75 -24.95 11.17
C GLN A 397 13.70 -25.11 12.28
N LEU A 398 13.32 -26.34 12.61
CA LEU A 398 12.42 -26.62 13.74
C LEU A 398 13.14 -26.53 15.09
N LYS A 399 14.45 -26.76 15.13
CA LYS A 399 15.24 -26.81 16.37
C LYS A 399 15.09 -25.56 17.26
N PRO A 400 15.11 -24.31 16.74
CA PRO A 400 14.99 -23.09 17.54
C PRO A 400 13.60 -22.84 18.13
N ILE A 401 12.55 -23.46 17.55
CA ILE A 401 11.15 -23.25 17.95
C ILE A 401 10.50 -24.54 18.45
N LYS A 402 11.27 -25.62 18.61
CA LYS A 402 10.77 -26.98 18.86
C LYS A 402 9.90 -27.05 20.12
N ASP A 403 10.29 -26.30 21.14
CA ASP A 403 9.59 -26.16 22.41
C ASP A 403 8.28 -25.36 22.28
N LEU A 404 8.16 -24.53 21.25
CA LEU A 404 6.96 -23.75 20.95
C LEU A 404 5.99 -24.48 20.02
N VAL A 405 6.47 -25.42 19.20
CA VAL A 405 5.65 -26.19 18.23
C VAL A 405 4.30 -26.68 18.78
N PRO A 406 4.21 -27.23 20.02
CA PRO A 406 2.94 -27.69 20.57
C PRO A 406 1.85 -26.62 20.66
N PHE A 407 2.24 -25.34 20.70
CA PHE A 407 1.31 -24.20 20.74
C PHE A 407 1.07 -23.60 19.35
N LEU A 408 1.94 -23.88 18.37
CA LEU A 408 1.89 -23.23 17.05
C LEU A 408 0.81 -23.80 16.13
N ASP A 409 0.31 -25.01 16.41
CA ASP A 409 -0.81 -25.58 15.65
C ASP A 409 -2.09 -24.78 15.91
N ASP A 410 -2.38 -24.43 17.17
CA ASP A 410 -3.46 -23.51 17.54
C ASP A 410 -3.29 -22.15 16.85
N MET A 411 -2.05 -21.68 16.69
CA MET A 411 -1.78 -20.41 16.02
C MET A 411 -2.09 -20.43 14.51
N LYS A 412 -2.08 -21.61 13.86
CA LYS A 412 -2.57 -21.76 12.47
C LYS A 412 -4.04 -21.41 12.38
N GLU A 413 -4.84 -21.92 13.32
CA GLU A 413 -6.27 -21.64 13.40
C GLU A 413 -6.52 -20.15 13.70
N VAL A 414 -5.79 -19.56 14.65
CA VAL A 414 -5.85 -18.13 14.95
C VAL A 414 -5.62 -17.27 13.68
N ASN A 415 -4.62 -17.64 12.86
CA ASN A 415 -4.33 -16.92 11.62
C ASN A 415 -5.41 -17.11 10.54
N GLN A 416 -6.09 -18.26 10.50
CA GLN A 416 -7.24 -18.49 9.62
C GLN A 416 -8.46 -17.69 10.08
N ASN A 417 -8.75 -17.71 11.37
CA ASN A 417 -9.86 -16.96 11.98
C ASN A 417 -9.68 -15.46 11.78
N LEU A 418 -8.45 -14.96 11.84
CA LEU A 418 -8.13 -13.59 11.50
C LEU A 418 -8.66 -13.23 10.10
N ASN A 419 -8.38 -14.04 9.07
CA ASN A 419 -8.90 -13.80 7.71
C ASN A 419 -10.44 -13.84 7.63
N VAL A 420 -11.09 -14.65 8.46
CA VAL A 420 -12.56 -14.74 8.52
C VAL A 420 -13.16 -13.50 9.17
N VAL A 421 -12.63 -13.08 10.33
CA VAL A 421 -13.01 -11.84 11.04
C VAL A 421 -12.94 -10.65 10.08
N GLN A 422 -11.89 -10.58 9.28
CA GLN A 422 -11.68 -9.50 8.32
C GLN A 422 -12.76 -9.42 7.26
N LYS A 423 -13.19 -10.56 6.72
CA LYS A 423 -14.30 -10.61 5.76
C LYS A 423 -15.61 -10.14 6.39
N PHE A 424 -15.85 -10.50 7.66
CA PHE A 424 -17.03 -10.03 8.38
C PHE A 424 -16.98 -8.53 8.66
N LEU A 425 -15.85 -8.00 9.11
CA LEU A 425 -15.68 -6.55 9.30
C LEU A 425 -15.86 -5.77 8.00
N ALA A 426 -15.32 -6.25 6.88
CA ALA A 426 -15.47 -5.63 5.57
C ALA A 426 -16.93 -5.60 5.07
N ARG A 427 -17.72 -6.59 5.50
CA ARG A 427 -19.16 -6.70 5.22
C ARG A 427 -20.05 -6.04 6.28
N ASP A 428 -19.44 -5.33 7.24
CA ASP A 428 -20.14 -4.71 8.38
C ASP A 428 -20.93 -5.72 9.25
N GLU A 429 -20.51 -6.98 9.27
CA GLU A 429 -21.11 -8.10 10.01
C GLU A 429 -20.50 -8.22 11.44
N MET A 430 -20.64 -7.16 12.25
CA MET A 430 -19.96 -7.01 13.55
C MET A 430 -20.24 -8.13 14.57
N GLU A 431 -21.47 -8.67 14.59
CA GLU A 431 -21.83 -9.79 15.49
C GLU A 431 -21.04 -11.06 15.15
N LYS A 432 -20.96 -11.42 13.86
CA LYS A 432 -20.20 -12.60 13.41
C LYS A 432 -18.71 -12.39 13.57
N ALA A 433 -18.23 -11.17 13.33
CA ALA A 433 -16.84 -10.80 13.60
C ALA A 433 -16.53 -10.97 15.10
N SER A 434 -17.37 -10.44 15.98
CA SER A 434 -17.24 -10.54 17.44
C SER A 434 -17.24 -11.98 17.93
N GLU A 435 -18.13 -12.84 17.42
CA GLU A 435 -18.16 -14.27 17.75
C GLU A 435 -16.85 -14.98 17.36
N ASN A 436 -16.33 -14.74 16.14
CA ASN A 436 -15.07 -15.33 15.70
C ASN A 436 -13.87 -14.77 16.49
N ILE A 437 -13.90 -13.48 16.85
CA ILE A 437 -12.88 -12.87 17.71
C ILE A 437 -12.88 -13.54 19.08
N HIS A 438 -14.04 -13.75 19.69
CA HIS A 438 -14.16 -14.40 21.00
C HIS A 438 -13.57 -15.82 20.99
N ASN A 439 -13.97 -16.65 20.01
CA ASN A 439 -13.41 -18.00 19.85
C ASN A 439 -11.88 -17.97 19.68
N THR A 440 -11.37 -16.96 18.95
CA THR A 440 -9.92 -16.81 18.74
C THR A 440 -9.18 -16.36 20.01
N LEU A 441 -9.79 -15.49 20.81
CA LEU A 441 -9.27 -15.08 22.11
C LEU A 441 -9.22 -16.24 23.11
N ASP A 442 -10.18 -17.15 23.07
CA ASP A 442 -10.18 -18.37 23.90
C ASP A 442 -8.99 -19.27 23.55
N ILE A 443 -8.72 -19.49 22.26
CA ILE A 443 -7.55 -20.24 21.78
C ILE A 443 -6.26 -19.58 22.26
N LEU A 444 -6.12 -18.26 22.05
CA LEU A 444 -4.95 -17.50 22.48
C LEU A 444 -4.76 -17.54 24.00
N THR A 445 -5.85 -17.46 24.77
CA THR A 445 -5.81 -17.52 26.23
C THR A 445 -5.35 -18.89 26.72
N ASN A 446 -5.86 -19.96 26.13
CA ASN A 446 -5.41 -21.32 26.46
C ASN A 446 -3.92 -21.51 26.13
N ALA A 447 -3.47 -21.07 24.96
CA ALA A 447 -2.06 -21.10 24.59
C ALA A 447 -1.20 -20.26 25.56
N PHE A 448 -1.67 -19.08 25.97
CA PHE A 448 -0.99 -18.18 26.90
C PHE A 448 -0.82 -18.81 28.29
N LEU A 449 -1.86 -19.47 28.81
CA LEU A 449 -1.86 -20.13 30.12
C LEU A 449 -1.00 -21.41 30.09
N LEU A 450 -1.14 -22.24 29.05
CA LEU A 450 -0.35 -23.46 28.91
C LEU A 450 1.14 -23.15 28.71
N ALA A 451 1.47 -22.14 27.92
CA ALA A 451 2.84 -21.64 27.80
C ALA A 451 3.42 -21.23 29.15
N ALA A 452 2.61 -20.61 30.02
CA ALA A 452 3.02 -20.22 31.38
C ALA A 452 3.39 -21.43 32.26
N ALA A 453 2.69 -22.55 32.08
CA ALA A 453 2.88 -23.75 32.88
C ALA A 453 4.01 -24.64 32.37
N VAL A 454 4.25 -24.65 31.06
CA VAL A 454 5.14 -25.62 30.40
C VAL A 454 6.53 -25.04 30.08
N LEU A 455 6.60 -23.76 29.69
CA LEU A 455 7.87 -23.16 29.25
C LEU A 455 8.71 -22.68 30.44
N ARG A 456 10.04 -22.71 30.27
CA ARG A 456 10.98 -22.17 31.26
C ARG A 456 10.89 -20.65 31.33
N GLU A 457 11.20 -20.05 32.48
CA GLU A 457 10.90 -18.64 32.79
C GLU A 457 11.24 -17.63 31.69
N ARG A 458 12.48 -17.64 31.17
CA ARG A 458 12.86 -16.74 30.07
C ARG A 458 12.04 -16.98 28.80
N ARG A 459 11.82 -18.24 28.47
CA ARG A 459 11.13 -18.66 27.25
C ARG A 459 9.63 -18.40 27.31
N LYS A 460 9.05 -18.66 28.47
CA LYS A 460 7.69 -18.29 28.86
C LYS A 460 7.45 -16.80 28.61
N LEU A 461 8.29 -15.93 29.18
CA LEU A 461 8.15 -14.48 29.01
C LEU A 461 8.17 -14.08 27.53
N GLN A 462 9.13 -14.59 26.76
CA GLN A 462 9.23 -14.30 25.32
C GLN A 462 8.00 -14.72 24.53
N PHE A 463 7.50 -15.92 24.76
CA PHE A 463 6.34 -16.43 24.03
C PHE A 463 5.04 -15.77 24.51
N GLN A 464 4.91 -15.46 25.80
CA GLN A 464 3.77 -14.71 26.32
C GLN A 464 3.73 -13.27 25.79
N THR A 465 4.87 -12.60 25.64
CA THR A 465 4.96 -11.29 24.95
C THR A 465 4.48 -11.40 23.50
N TYR A 466 4.89 -12.46 22.79
CA TYR A 466 4.41 -12.73 21.42
C TYR A 466 2.89 -12.94 21.36
N LEU A 467 2.33 -13.78 22.23
CA LEU A 467 0.89 -14.03 22.30
C LEU A 467 0.10 -12.78 22.73
N ALA A 468 0.59 -12.03 23.73
CA ALA A 468 -0.03 -10.80 24.19
C ALA A 468 -0.17 -9.77 23.07
N LYS A 469 0.78 -9.70 22.14
CA LYS A 469 0.65 -8.85 20.95
C LYS A 469 -0.56 -9.21 20.09
N MET A 470 -0.79 -10.50 19.87
CA MET A 470 -1.96 -10.99 19.12
C MET A 470 -3.25 -10.72 19.90
N MET A 471 -3.26 -11.03 21.21
CA MET A 471 -4.41 -10.78 22.08
C MET A 471 -4.79 -9.29 22.09
N ALA A 472 -3.82 -8.39 22.22
CA ALA A 472 -4.05 -6.94 22.21
C ALA A 472 -4.81 -6.47 20.95
N ASN A 473 -4.49 -7.06 19.80
CA ASN A 473 -5.13 -6.74 18.53
C ASN A 473 -6.54 -7.31 18.44
N PHE A 474 -6.75 -8.57 18.83
CA PHE A 474 -8.09 -9.16 18.83
C PHE A 474 -9.02 -8.49 19.85
N GLU A 475 -8.51 -8.15 21.04
CA GLU A 475 -9.23 -7.35 22.04
C GLU A 475 -9.59 -5.97 21.50
N PHE A 476 -8.69 -5.32 20.77
CA PHE A 476 -8.99 -4.04 20.12
C PHE A 476 -10.11 -4.17 19.07
N LEU A 477 -10.05 -5.20 18.23
CA LEU A 477 -11.09 -5.47 17.24
C LEU A 477 -12.43 -5.77 17.91
N ALA A 478 -12.44 -6.54 19.00
CA ALA A 478 -13.64 -6.76 19.81
C ALA A 478 -14.19 -5.44 20.34
N ALA A 479 -13.33 -4.57 20.90
CA ALA A 479 -13.73 -3.26 21.40
C ALA A 479 -14.40 -2.40 20.32
N VAL A 480 -13.87 -2.41 19.09
CA VAL A 480 -14.46 -1.71 17.94
C VAL A 480 -15.82 -2.30 17.57
N CYS A 481 -15.94 -3.63 17.50
CA CYS A 481 -17.21 -4.30 17.23
C CYS A 481 -18.27 -3.92 18.29
N HIS A 482 -17.92 -4.01 19.57
CA HIS A 482 -18.82 -3.68 20.67
C HIS A 482 -19.16 -2.18 20.73
N THR A 483 -18.23 -1.30 20.36
CA THR A 483 -18.50 0.15 20.25
C THR A 483 -19.59 0.40 19.20
N ASP A 484 -19.48 -0.24 18.04
CA ASP A 484 -20.47 -0.10 16.97
C ASP A 484 -21.83 -0.71 17.33
N MET A 485 -21.79 -1.86 18.00
CA MET A 485 -22.97 -2.51 18.56
C MET A 485 -23.57 -1.74 19.76
N ALA A 486 -23.02 -0.58 20.14
CA ALA A 486 -23.46 0.26 21.27
C ALA A 486 -23.45 -0.48 22.62
N GLN A 487 -22.56 -1.47 22.74
CA GLN A 487 -22.36 -2.27 23.94
C GLN A 487 -21.20 -1.68 24.74
N LEU A 488 -21.42 -0.49 25.30
CA LEU A 488 -20.38 0.33 25.94
C LEU A 488 -19.54 -0.43 26.98
N ASN A 489 -20.17 -1.21 27.86
CA ASN A 489 -19.43 -1.91 28.91
C ASN A 489 -18.45 -2.93 28.32
N HIS A 490 -18.92 -3.75 27.37
CA HIS A 490 -18.06 -4.70 26.64
C HIS A 490 -16.93 -3.97 25.91
N ALA A 491 -17.24 -2.87 25.21
CA ALA A 491 -16.22 -2.07 24.52
C ALA A 491 -15.13 -1.55 25.48
N ILE A 492 -15.53 -1.03 26.64
CA ILE A 492 -14.61 -0.56 27.69
C ILE A 492 -13.74 -1.70 28.21
N ASP A 493 -14.33 -2.86 28.47
CA ASP A 493 -13.61 -4.03 28.99
C ASP A 493 -12.57 -4.50 27.97
N HIS A 494 -12.95 -4.65 26.71
CA HIS A 494 -12.05 -5.02 25.62
C HIS A 494 -10.96 -3.97 25.35
N PHE A 495 -11.26 -2.67 25.38
CA PHE A 495 -10.20 -1.64 25.31
C PHE A 495 -9.23 -1.73 26.49
N THR A 496 -9.72 -2.09 27.67
CA THR A 496 -8.88 -2.27 28.87
C THR A 496 -7.98 -3.49 28.71
N GLN A 497 -8.51 -4.62 28.26
CA GLN A 497 -7.72 -5.82 27.99
C GLN A 497 -6.69 -5.56 26.89
N SER A 498 -7.08 -4.88 25.81
CA SER A 498 -6.16 -4.46 24.76
C SER A 498 -4.99 -3.63 25.32
N SER A 499 -5.25 -2.67 26.20
CA SER A 499 -4.19 -1.89 26.88
C SER A 499 -3.31 -2.75 27.79
N ILE A 500 -3.89 -3.70 28.55
CA ILE A 500 -3.14 -4.61 29.43
C ILE A 500 -2.20 -5.49 28.60
N TYR A 501 -2.69 -6.14 27.56
CA TYR A 501 -1.87 -6.97 26.69
C TYR A 501 -0.84 -6.15 25.90
N SER A 502 -1.19 -4.92 25.49
CA SER A 502 -0.21 -3.99 24.90
C SER A 502 0.91 -3.62 25.89
N THR A 503 0.59 -3.53 27.19
CA THR A 503 1.60 -3.31 28.25
C THR A 503 2.54 -4.52 28.35
N ILE A 504 2.00 -5.74 28.37
CA ILE A 504 2.80 -6.98 28.37
C ILE A 504 3.66 -7.08 27.10
N ALA A 505 3.14 -6.64 25.96
CA ALA A 505 3.82 -6.63 24.67
C ALA A 505 4.82 -5.47 24.50
N GLY A 506 4.91 -4.54 25.47
CA GLY A 506 5.77 -3.35 25.35
C GLY A 506 5.33 -2.34 24.28
N LYS A 507 4.06 -2.39 23.84
CA LYS A 507 3.49 -1.57 22.75
C LYS A 507 2.89 -0.27 23.27
N GLN A 508 3.77 0.68 23.60
CA GLN A 508 3.43 1.95 24.23
C GLN A 508 2.35 2.75 23.47
N SER A 509 2.47 2.86 22.15
CA SER A 509 1.50 3.56 21.30
C SER A 509 0.09 2.95 21.41
N ASN A 510 -0.01 1.62 21.41
CA ASN A 510 -1.29 0.91 21.48
C ASN A 510 -1.97 1.13 22.83
N ILE A 511 -1.21 1.20 23.93
CA ILE A 511 -1.75 1.54 25.26
C ILE A 511 -2.40 2.92 25.24
N VAL A 512 -1.72 3.93 24.67
CA VAL A 512 -2.23 5.30 24.60
C VAL A 512 -3.47 5.38 23.71
N ILE A 513 -3.45 4.74 22.53
CA ILE A 513 -4.57 4.73 21.58
C ILE A 513 -5.80 4.05 22.17
N SER A 514 -5.66 2.86 22.75
CA SER A 514 -6.79 2.14 23.38
C SER A 514 -7.39 2.95 24.55
N THR A 515 -6.55 3.62 25.34
CA THR A 515 -7.02 4.48 26.43
C THR A 515 -7.74 5.73 25.91
N TYR A 516 -7.24 6.33 24.82
CA TYR A 516 -7.87 7.47 24.16
C TYR A 516 -9.25 7.10 23.58
N LEU A 517 -9.34 6.01 22.83
CA LEU A 517 -10.59 5.55 22.21
C LEU A 517 -11.63 5.12 23.24
N LYS A 518 -11.18 4.50 24.34
CA LYS A 518 -12.02 4.26 25.52
C LYS A 518 -12.57 5.57 26.10
N SER A 519 -11.74 6.61 26.19
CA SER A 519 -12.16 7.93 26.70
C SER A 519 -13.21 8.58 25.81
N LEU A 520 -13.02 8.52 24.49
CA LEU A 520 -13.99 9.01 23.51
C LEU A 520 -15.31 8.21 23.56
N SER A 521 -15.24 6.88 23.67
CA SER A 521 -16.43 6.02 23.78
C SER A 521 -17.27 6.38 25.01
N LEU A 522 -16.61 6.64 26.15
CA LEU A 522 -17.24 7.12 27.38
C LEU A 522 -17.86 8.52 27.20
N LEU A 523 -17.15 9.41 26.50
CA LEU A 523 -17.62 10.77 26.23
C LEU A 523 -18.90 10.76 25.38
N TYR A 524 -18.91 9.95 24.32
CA TYR A 524 -20.05 9.79 23.41
C TYR A 524 -21.30 9.28 24.14
N HIS A 525 -21.14 8.32 25.05
CA HIS A 525 -22.22 7.79 25.89
C HIS A 525 -22.52 8.66 27.12
N GLN A 526 -22.10 9.93 27.11
CA GLN A 526 -22.39 10.94 28.14
C GLN A 526 -21.86 10.60 29.55
N GLN A 527 -20.89 9.68 29.65
CA GLN A 527 -20.26 9.32 30.92
C GLN A 527 -19.08 10.25 31.26
N TYR A 528 -19.36 11.57 31.30
CA TYR A 528 -18.35 12.63 31.36
C TYR A 528 -17.35 12.48 32.51
N GLY A 529 -17.81 12.06 33.70
CA GLY A 529 -16.93 11.84 34.86
C GLY A 529 -15.95 10.68 34.69
N ARG A 530 -16.32 9.63 33.94
CA ARG A 530 -15.40 8.53 33.58
C ARG A 530 -14.49 8.96 32.42
N ALA A 531 -15.05 9.64 31.42
CA ALA A 531 -14.28 10.17 30.29
C ALA A 531 -13.14 11.09 30.75
N LEU A 532 -13.41 12.02 31.68
CA LEU A 532 -12.40 12.91 32.26
C LEU A 532 -11.21 12.15 32.86
N ARG A 533 -11.47 11.13 33.68
CA ARG A 533 -10.41 10.31 34.29
C ARG A 533 -9.57 9.59 33.24
N HIS A 534 -10.19 9.07 32.19
CA HIS A 534 -9.48 8.33 31.16
C HIS A 534 -8.75 9.24 30.15
N PHE A 535 -9.26 10.44 29.87
CA PHE A 535 -8.50 11.42 29.09
C PHE A 535 -7.27 11.92 29.84
N GLU A 536 -7.37 12.10 31.17
CA GLU A 536 -6.21 12.42 32.00
C GLU A 536 -5.17 11.28 31.99
N MET A 537 -5.63 10.02 32.09
CA MET A 537 -4.73 8.87 31.89
C MET A 537 -4.09 8.87 30.49
N THR A 538 -4.85 9.20 29.45
CA THR A 538 -4.33 9.31 28.07
C THR A 538 -3.21 10.35 27.99
N ARG A 539 -3.43 11.53 28.59
CA ARG A 539 -2.43 12.60 28.66
C ARG A 539 -1.17 12.17 29.41
N LEU A 540 -1.32 11.59 30.61
CA LEU A 540 -0.19 11.15 31.42
C LEU A 540 0.64 10.06 30.73
N LEU A 541 -0.01 9.06 30.12
CA LEU A 541 0.66 8.01 29.37
C LEU A 541 1.35 8.57 28.13
N SER A 542 0.70 9.49 27.43
CA SER A 542 1.26 10.20 26.27
C SER A 542 2.53 10.99 26.64
N ASP A 543 2.51 11.72 27.75
CA ASP A 543 3.67 12.48 28.24
C ASP A 543 4.81 11.53 28.64
N TYR A 544 4.51 10.44 29.35
CA TYR A 544 5.50 9.45 29.80
C TYR A 544 6.16 8.71 28.62
N TYR A 545 5.37 8.28 27.63
CA TYR A 545 5.85 7.59 26.44
C TYR A 545 6.33 8.53 25.33
N LYS A 546 6.27 9.86 25.55
CA LYS A 546 6.69 10.90 24.58
C LYS A 546 5.94 10.81 23.25
N ILE A 547 4.61 10.66 23.30
CA ILE A 547 3.72 10.59 22.13
C ILE A 547 2.82 11.84 22.07
N PRO A 548 3.39 13.05 21.90
CA PRO A 548 2.78 14.34 22.28
C PRO A 548 1.41 14.64 21.66
N ARG A 549 1.07 14.05 20.51
CA ARG A 549 -0.25 14.17 19.88
C ARG A 549 -1.41 13.82 20.81
N TYR A 550 -1.24 12.77 21.62
CA TYR A 550 -2.30 12.30 22.52
C TYR A 550 -2.37 13.14 23.80
N SER A 551 -1.36 13.96 24.08
CA SER A 551 -1.42 14.97 25.14
C SER A 551 -2.34 16.13 24.72
N ILE A 552 -2.22 16.60 23.47
CA ILE A 552 -3.13 17.60 22.89
C ILE A 552 -4.57 17.06 22.85
N MET A 553 -4.77 15.86 22.29
CA MET A 553 -6.11 15.25 22.21
C MET A 553 -6.69 14.91 23.60
N GLY A 554 -5.84 14.49 24.55
CA GLY A 554 -6.22 14.22 25.93
C GLY A 554 -6.71 15.47 26.64
N LEU A 555 -5.90 16.55 26.64
CA LEU A 555 -6.28 17.84 27.24
C LEU A 555 -7.51 18.46 26.55
N GLY A 556 -7.58 18.42 25.21
CA GLY A 556 -8.75 18.87 24.47
C GLY A 556 -10.01 18.08 24.85
N GLY A 557 -9.89 16.75 24.99
CA GLY A 557 -10.96 15.88 25.47
C GLY A 557 -11.39 16.20 26.91
N ILE A 558 -10.45 16.50 27.81
CA ILE A 558 -10.75 16.96 29.17
C ILE A 558 -11.54 18.27 29.15
N SER A 559 -11.09 19.25 28.36
CA SER A 559 -11.76 20.54 28.25
C SER A 559 -13.20 20.38 27.74
N ILE A 560 -13.41 19.61 26.68
CA ILE A 560 -14.74 19.32 26.13
C ILE A 560 -15.61 18.59 27.18
N ALA A 561 -15.07 17.59 27.89
CA ALA A 561 -15.81 16.86 28.91
C ALA A 561 -16.18 17.73 30.12
N LYS A 562 -15.29 18.63 30.57
CA LYS A 562 -15.56 19.62 31.63
C LYS A 562 -16.68 20.55 31.21
N PHE A 563 -16.63 21.07 29.97
CA PHE A 563 -17.67 21.93 29.42
C PHE A 563 -19.03 21.22 29.38
N LEU A 564 -19.09 19.98 28.86
CA LEU A 564 -20.33 19.21 28.79
C LEU A 564 -20.91 18.87 30.16
N LYS A 565 -20.09 18.86 31.21
CA LYS A 565 -20.52 18.71 32.62
C LYS A 565 -21.01 20.02 33.25
N GLY A 566 -20.80 21.17 32.59
CA GLY A 566 -21.16 22.51 33.09
C GLY A 566 -20.01 23.29 33.74
N ASN A 567 -18.79 22.75 33.77
CA ASN A 567 -17.61 23.40 34.36
C ASN A 567 -16.88 24.28 33.34
N VAL A 568 -17.50 25.40 32.97
CA VAL A 568 -17.02 26.27 31.86
C VAL A 568 -15.64 26.87 32.12
N GLU A 569 -15.38 27.42 33.31
CA GLU A 569 -14.10 28.09 33.60
C GLU A 569 -12.92 27.11 33.62
N GLU A 570 -13.08 25.96 34.28
CA GLU A 570 -12.05 24.90 34.27
C GLU A 570 -11.79 24.36 32.85
N ALA A 571 -12.81 24.35 31.98
CA ALA A 571 -12.66 23.95 30.59
C ALA A 571 -11.80 24.94 29.80
N LYS A 572 -11.98 26.25 30.01
CA LYS A 572 -11.14 27.30 29.41
C LYS A 572 -9.69 27.21 29.89
N GLU A 573 -9.48 27.02 31.19
CA GLU A 573 -8.14 26.84 31.76
C GLU A 573 -7.40 25.67 31.10
N THR A 574 -8.07 24.53 30.95
CA THR A 574 -7.49 23.36 30.25
C THR A 574 -7.23 23.64 28.76
N MET A 575 -8.08 24.40 28.08
CA MET A 575 -7.82 24.75 26.68
C MET A 575 -6.62 25.69 26.52
N ASN A 576 -6.36 26.59 27.49
CA ASN A 576 -5.13 27.39 27.49
C ASN A 576 -3.86 26.54 27.65
N GLU A 577 -3.95 25.35 28.23
CA GLU A 577 -2.83 24.39 28.23
C GLU A 577 -2.63 23.76 26.86
N VAL A 578 -3.72 23.42 26.16
CA VAL A 578 -3.70 22.95 24.77
C VAL A 578 -3.02 23.99 23.87
N HIS A 579 -3.37 25.27 24.03
CA HIS A 579 -2.75 26.38 23.30
C HIS A 579 -1.22 26.38 23.40
N LYS A 580 -0.68 26.25 24.62
CA LYS A 580 0.77 26.19 24.87
C LYS A 580 1.44 24.99 24.20
N LEU A 581 0.73 23.88 24.01
CA LEU A 581 1.26 22.72 23.28
C LEU A 581 1.24 22.97 21.77
N ILE A 582 0.20 23.63 21.26
CA ILE A 582 0.09 23.97 19.84
C ILE A 582 1.20 24.93 19.41
N GLU A 583 1.46 25.98 20.21
CA GLU A 583 2.52 26.95 19.90
C GLU A 583 3.92 26.34 19.81
N LYS A 584 4.16 25.21 20.48
CA LYS A 584 5.45 24.50 20.42
C LYS A 584 5.68 23.80 19.08
N ASP A 585 4.62 23.29 18.46
CA ASP A 585 4.68 22.59 17.18
C ASP A 585 3.37 22.75 16.40
N GLU A 586 3.25 23.86 15.69
CA GLU A 586 2.05 24.17 14.89
C GLU A 586 1.86 23.16 13.74
N GLN A 587 2.94 22.58 13.19
CA GLN A 587 2.84 21.64 12.05
C GLN A 587 2.23 20.30 12.48
N GLU A 588 2.70 19.70 13.58
CA GLU A 588 2.09 18.48 14.10
C GLU A 588 0.68 18.78 14.63
N SER A 589 0.49 19.93 15.29
CA SER A 589 -0.81 20.32 15.86
C SER A 589 -1.90 20.50 14.79
N LEU A 590 -1.55 20.98 13.60
CA LEU A 590 -2.45 21.01 12.45
C LEU A 590 -2.99 19.61 12.12
N LEU A 591 -2.11 18.60 12.06
CA LEU A 591 -2.50 17.22 11.78
C LEU A 591 -3.37 16.67 12.90
N VAL A 592 -2.97 16.92 14.15
CA VAL A 592 -3.65 16.45 15.36
C VAL A 592 -5.06 17.03 15.48
N MET A 593 -5.25 18.33 15.28
CA MET A 593 -6.57 18.96 15.36
C MET A 593 -7.51 18.50 14.25
N ASN A 594 -6.99 18.33 13.04
CA ASN A 594 -7.77 17.77 11.94
C ASN A 594 -8.21 16.33 12.23
N GLU A 595 -7.32 15.48 12.75
CA GLU A 595 -7.68 14.12 13.17
C GLU A 595 -8.66 14.11 14.35
N PHE A 596 -8.50 15.04 15.29
CA PHE A 596 -9.39 15.14 16.43
C PHE A 596 -10.82 15.49 16.00
N GLY A 597 -10.95 16.39 15.03
CA GLY A 597 -12.22 16.68 14.35
C GLY A 597 -12.80 15.44 13.65
N ASP A 598 -11.97 14.67 12.93
CA ASP A 598 -12.41 13.41 12.29
C ASP A 598 -12.98 12.42 13.30
N ASN A 599 -12.35 12.28 14.47
CA ASN A 599 -12.84 11.38 15.52
C ASN A 599 -14.22 11.77 16.05
N PHE A 600 -14.48 13.07 16.28
CA PHE A 600 -15.79 13.54 16.72
C PHE A 600 -16.85 13.46 15.61
N TYR A 601 -16.48 13.77 14.38
CA TYR A 601 -17.40 13.68 13.24
C TYR A 601 -17.86 12.22 13.04
N MET A 602 -16.93 11.27 13.09
CA MET A 602 -17.20 9.82 13.02
C MET A 602 -17.91 9.25 14.25
N MET A 603 -18.13 10.05 15.29
CA MET A 603 -18.96 9.70 16.46
C MET A 603 -20.31 10.42 16.42
N GLY A 604 -20.73 10.96 15.28
CA GLY A 604 -22.02 11.65 15.18
C GLY A 604 -22.07 12.95 15.98
N ARG A 605 -20.91 13.60 16.18
CA ARG A 605 -20.77 14.91 16.83
C ARG A 605 -20.21 15.96 15.88
N PRO A 606 -20.87 16.21 14.72
CA PRO A 606 -20.45 17.26 13.78
C PRO A 606 -20.46 18.66 14.42
N ASP A 607 -21.29 18.86 15.45
CA ASP A 607 -21.36 20.07 16.29
C ASP A 607 -20.05 20.35 17.04
N VAL A 608 -19.31 19.32 17.46
CA VAL A 608 -17.98 19.47 18.07
C VAL A 608 -16.90 19.52 16.99
N ALA A 609 -17.01 18.63 16.00
CA ALA A 609 -16.00 18.49 14.94
C ALA A 609 -15.79 19.77 14.14
N ILE A 610 -16.85 20.53 13.83
CA ILE A 610 -16.74 21.78 13.06
C ILE A 610 -15.79 22.80 13.72
N HIS A 611 -15.76 22.84 15.04
CA HIS A 611 -14.90 23.75 15.79
C HIS A 611 -13.45 23.27 15.83
N LEU A 612 -13.22 21.97 16.01
CA LEU A 612 -11.87 21.40 15.91
C LEU A 612 -11.27 21.55 14.50
N TYR A 613 -12.10 21.40 13.47
CA TYR A 613 -11.70 21.72 12.11
C TYR A 613 -11.45 23.21 11.90
N ASN A 614 -12.18 24.10 12.58
CA ASN A 614 -11.89 25.54 12.54
C ASN A 614 -10.49 25.83 13.09
N GLU A 615 -10.13 25.28 14.24
CA GLU A 615 -8.77 25.44 14.80
C GLU A 615 -7.70 24.92 13.84
N ALA A 616 -7.91 23.72 13.27
CA ALA A 616 -7.00 23.17 12.27
C ALA A 616 -6.92 24.05 11.01
N PHE A 617 -8.02 24.66 10.59
CA PHE A 617 -8.07 25.55 9.42
C PHE A 617 -7.28 26.84 9.67
N GLU A 618 -7.40 27.44 10.85
CA GLU A 618 -6.63 28.62 11.25
C GLU A 618 -5.13 28.33 11.27
N ILE A 619 -4.71 27.20 11.85
CA ILE A 619 -3.32 26.75 11.83
C ILE A 619 -2.84 26.53 10.38
N ALA A 620 -3.66 25.90 9.53
CA ALA A 620 -3.32 25.67 8.12
C ALA A 620 -3.09 26.96 7.34
N ILE A 621 -3.89 28.00 7.61
CA ILE A 621 -3.75 29.33 7.02
C ILE A 621 -2.44 29.98 7.48
N SER A 622 -2.18 30.01 8.79
CA SER A 622 -0.95 30.55 9.37
C SER A 622 0.31 29.90 8.76
N LEU A 623 0.27 28.58 8.59
CA LEU A 623 1.34 27.79 7.98
C LEU A 623 1.37 27.84 6.44
N LYS A 624 0.48 28.62 5.81
CA LYS A 624 0.32 28.76 4.35
C LYS A 624 0.11 27.43 3.61
N ARG A 625 -0.49 26.44 4.28
CA ARG A 625 -0.82 25.11 3.72
C ARG A 625 -2.17 25.13 2.99
N ILE A 626 -2.25 25.89 1.90
CA ILE A 626 -3.53 26.18 1.21
C ILE A 626 -4.31 24.93 0.79
N ASN A 627 -3.63 23.89 0.28
CA ASN A 627 -4.30 22.64 -0.11
C ASN A 627 -4.96 21.93 1.09
N MET A 628 -4.25 21.89 2.22
CA MET A 628 -4.77 21.31 3.45
C MET A 628 -5.91 22.16 4.02
N ALA A 629 -5.76 23.49 3.99
CA ALA A 629 -6.83 24.41 4.36
C ALA A 629 -8.10 24.19 3.53
N ASN A 630 -7.99 24.03 2.21
CA ASN A 630 -9.13 23.71 1.34
C ASN A 630 -9.77 22.36 1.69
N SER A 631 -8.97 21.34 2.00
CA SER A 631 -9.46 20.04 2.44
C SER A 631 -10.24 20.13 3.75
N ILE A 632 -9.66 20.79 4.77
CA ILE A 632 -10.31 21.02 6.07
C ILE A 632 -11.59 21.83 5.91
N PHE A 633 -11.57 22.87 5.08
CA PHE A 633 -12.74 23.68 4.78
C PHE A 633 -13.88 22.84 4.19
N SER A 634 -13.57 21.87 3.31
CA SER A 634 -14.56 20.90 2.82
C SER A 634 -15.17 20.07 3.97
N LYS A 635 -14.38 19.67 4.97
CA LYS A 635 -14.88 18.99 6.17
C LYS A 635 -15.78 19.89 7.02
N MET A 636 -15.43 21.17 7.18
CA MET A 636 -16.27 22.15 7.88
C MET A 636 -17.63 22.33 7.19
N LYS A 637 -17.66 22.42 5.85
CA LYS A 637 -18.91 22.47 5.07
C LYS A 637 -19.78 21.24 5.32
N ARG A 638 -19.18 20.05 5.35
CA ARG A 638 -19.90 18.80 5.66
C ARG A 638 -20.52 18.83 7.05
N CYS A 639 -19.78 19.28 8.06
CA CYS A 639 -20.31 19.43 9.42
C CYS A 639 -21.47 20.45 9.44
N TYR A 640 -21.35 21.56 8.71
CA TYR A 640 -22.41 22.57 8.62
C TYR A 640 -23.73 21.99 8.12
N TYR A 641 -23.71 21.22 7.03
CA TYR A 641 -24.89 20.54 6.52
C TYR A 641 -25.40 19.44 7.46
N ALA A 642 -24.50 18.71 8.13
CA ALA A 642 -24.89 17.70 9.11
C ALA A 642 -25.65 18.34 10.28
N ILE A 643 -25.11 19.42 10.86
CA ILE A 643 -25.75 20.18 11.95
C ILE A 643 -27.11 20.73 11.49
N GLY A 644 -27.19 21.27 10.27
CA GLY A 644 -28.44 21.77 9.70
C GLY A 644 -29.50 20.70 9.43
N SER A 645 -29.12 19.42 9.40
CA SER A 645 -30.07 18.31 9.19
C SER A 645 -30.84 17.94 10.47
N TYR A 646 -30.45 18.45 11.64
CA TYR A 646 -31.11 18.18 12.92
C TYR A 646 -32.17 19.24 13.25
N VAL A 647 -33.34 18.81 13.77
CA VAL A 647 -34.45 19.71 14.16
C VAL A 647 -34.08 20.64 15.33
N ASN A 648 -33.22 20.18 16.24
CA ASN A 648 -32.69 20.95 17.37
C ASN A 648 -31.16 20.98 17.26
N ALA A 649 -30.57 22.13 16.93
CA ALA A 649 -29.12 22.27 16.83
C ALA A 649 -28.45 22.03 18.22
N PRO A 650 -27.50 21.09 18.36
CA PRO A 650 -26.82 20.86 19.64
C PRO A 650 -25.80 21.97 19.95
N LEU A 651 -25.79 22.45 21.21
CA LEU A 651 -24.69 23.10 21.97
C LEU A 651 -23.61 23.91 21.19
N ALA A 652 -23.99 24.83 20.28
CA ALA A 652 -23.03 25.40 19.33
C ALA A 652 -22.38 26.75 19.70
N SER A 653 -22.92 27.58 20.60
CA SER A 653 -22.35 28.93 20.82
C SER A 653 -21.32 29.01 21.93
N GLN A 654 -21.50 28.24 23.01
CA GLN A 654 -20.61 28.29 24.17
C GLN A 654 -19.38 27.40 24.02
N LEU A 655 -19.50 26.26 23.34
CA LEU A 655 -18.37 25.37 23.07
C LEU A 655 -17.33 26.05 22.16
N LYS A 656 -17.81 26.78 21.14
CA LYS A 656 -16.95 27.60 20.29
C LYS A 656 -16.03 28.52 21.09
N LYS A 657 -16.57 29.27 22.05
CA LYS A 657 -15.80 30.20 22.90
C LYS A 657 -14.68 29.53 23.69
N ILE A 658 -14.79 28.23 23.93
CA ILE A 658 -13.76 27.45 24.62
C ILE A 658 -12.73 26.97 23.61
N LEU A 659 -13.18 26.35 22.51
CA LEU A 659 -12.28 25.80 21.49
C LEU A 659 -11.47 26.88 20.75
N ASP A 660 -12.03 28.07 20.54
CA ASP A 660 -11.34 29.24 19.98
C ASP A 660 -10.14 29.70 20.86
N LEU A 661 -9.98 29.19 22.08
CA LEU A 661 -8.80 29.45 22.91
C LEU A 661 -7.61 28.59 22.51
N ALA A 662 -7.81 27.54 21.71
CA ALA A 662 -6.74 26.62 21.32
C ALA A 662 -5.72 27.29 20.41
N TYR A 663 -6.15 28.12 19.46
CA TYR A 663 -5.25 28.81 18.56
C TYR A 663 -5.70 30.25 18.27
N THR A 664 -4.73 31.13 18.02
CA THR A 664 -5.01 32.52 17.63
C THR A 664 -4.17 32.86 16.40
N LEU A 665 -4.83 33.34 15.34
CA LEU A 665 -4.14 33.89 14.17
C LEU A 665 -3.31 35.13 14.53
N LYS A 666 -2.04 35.14 14.12
CA LYS A 666 -1.06 36.16 14.52
C LYS A 666 -0.96 37.35 13.56
N SER A 667 -1.29 37.17 12.28
CA SER A 667 -1.11 38.18 11.21
C SER A 667 -2.44 38.74 10.69
N GLU A 668 -2.48 40.05 10.40
CA GLU A 668 -3.64 40.70 9.78
C GLU A 668 -3.99 40.11 8.40
N GLU A 669 -2.98 39.71 7.62
CA GLU A 669 -3.18 39.06 6.32
C GLU A 669 -3.87 37.69 6.47
N ASP A 670 -3.46 36.91 7.46
CA ASP A 670 -4.04 35.60 7.74
C ASP A 670 -5.48 35.72 8.25
N ILE A 671 -5.73 36.72 9.10
CA ILE A 671 -7.08 37.06 9.57
C ILE A 671 -7.97 37.45 8.39
N ALA A 672 -7.46 38.26 7.44
CA ALA A 672 -8.22 38.65 6.26
C ALA A 672 -8.51 37.45 5.35
N LEU A 673 -7.53 36.58 5.13
CA LEU A 673 -7.69 35.35 4.33
C LEU A 673 -8.70 34.38 4.97
N TYR A 674 -8.60 34.16 6.29
CA TYR A 674 -9.55 33.37 7.06
C TYR A 674 -10.97 33.93 6.93
N LYS A 675 -11.17 35.23 7.18
CA LYS A 675 -12.48 35.89 7.06
C LYS A 675 -13.07 35.73 5.66
N ALA A 676 -12.27 35.92 4.63
CA ALA A 676 -12.71 35.76 3.24
C ALA A 676 -13.17 34.32 2.94
N ARG A 677 -12.50 33.31 3.52
CA ARG A 677 -12.86 31.89 3.36
C ARG A 677 -14.08 31.49 4.18
N ILE A 678 -14.14 31.87 5.45
CA ILE A 678 -15.30 31.57 6.31
C ILE A 678 -16.58 32.23 5.80
N ALA A 679 -16.49 33.42 5.19
CA ALA A 679 -17.65 34.04 4.52
C ALA A 679 -18.27 33.14 3.44
N GLN A 680 -17.52 32.21 2.85
CA GLN A 680 -18.06 31.24 1.89
C GLN A 680 -18.96 30.18 2.54
N ILE A 681 -18.81 29.90 3.85
CA ILE A 681 -19.76 29.03 4.59
C ILE A 681 -21.10 29.75 4.71
N SER A 682 -21.12 31.05 5.01
CA SER A 682 -22.36 31.82 5.07
C SER A 682 -23.11 31.87 3.73
N ARG A 683 -22.39 31.81 2.60
CA ARG A 683 -22.99 31.70 1.25
C ARG A 683 -23.67 30.37 0.99
N ILE A 684 -23.46 29.33 1.82
CA ILE A 684 -24.18 28.05 1.66
C ILE A 684 -25.70 28.26 1.71
N ASN A 685 -26.17 29.16 2.57
CA ASN A 685 -27.60 29.48 2.66
C ASN A 685 -28.15 30.17 1.40
N GLU A 686 -27.28 30.83 0.62
CA GLU A 686 -27.63 31.41 -0.67
C GLU A 686 -27.67 30.33 -1.76
N ILE A 687 -26.70 29.40 -1.76
CA ILE A 687 -26.62 28.27 -2.71
C ILE A 687 -27.85 27.36 -2.62
N VAL A 688 -28.43 27.17 -1.43
CA VAL A 688 -29.67 26.39 -1.28
C VAL A 688 -30.83 27.00 -2.07
N LYS A 689 -30.82 28.31 -2.29
CA LYS A 689 -31.83 29.08 -3.03
C LYS A 689 -31.53 29.21 -4.52
N GLU A 690 -30.33 28.83 -4.97
CA GLU A 690 -29.95 28.86 -6.39
C GLU A 690 -30.66 27.74 -7.18
N PRO A 691 -30.99 27.98 -8.47
CA PRO A 691 -31.58 26.97 -9.33
C PRO A 691 -30.65 25.76 -9.49
N LEU A 692 -31.24 24.58 -9.64
CA LEU A 692 -30.51 23.33 -9.83
C LEU A 692 -29.77 23.32 -11.17
N PRO A 693 -28.59 22.65 -11.26
CA PRO A 693 -27.80 22.58 -12.48
C PRO A 693 -28.42 21.69 -13.57
N PHE A 694 -29.60 21.11 -13.30
CA PHE A 694 -30.36 20.27 -14.21
C PHE A 694 -31.86 20.51 -14.02
N LYS A 695 -32.66 20.16 -15.05
CA LYS A 695 -34.12 20.23 -14.97
C LYS A 695 -34.67 19.03 -14.21
N VAL A 696 -35.59 19.30 -13.28
CA VAL A 696 -36.35 18.27 -12.57
C VAL A 696 -37.58 17.91 -13.40
N ASP A 697 -37.70 16.65 -13.82
CA ASP A 697 -38.89 16.13 -14.51
C ASP A 697 -39.88 15.57 -13.48
N LYS A 698 -41.19 15.71 -13.73
CA LYS A 698 -42.26 15.18 -12.88
C LYS A 698 -42.44 13.66 -13.00
N LYS A 699 -41.63 12.99 -13.83
CA LYS A 699 -41.70 11.56 -14.11
C LYS A 699 -40.65 10.78 -13.33
N TRP A 700 -40.87 9.47 -13.21
CA TRP A 700 -39.85 8.53 -12.78
C TRP A 700 -38.83 8.33 -13.90
N ILE A 701 -37.54 8.40 -13.57
CA ILE A 701 -36.42 8.21 -14.47
C ILE A 701 -35.62 6.95 -14.08
N PRO A 702 -35.08 6.19 -15.04
CA PRO A 702 -34.18 5.08 -14.73
C PRO A 702 -32.82 5.60 -14.22
N GLY A 703 -32.10 4.76 -13.46
CA GLY A 703 -30.78 5.03 -12.90
C GLY A 703 -29.75 5.40 -13.96
N THR A 704 -29.84 4.80 -15.14
CA THR A 704 -29.01 5.14 -16.32
C THR A 704 -29.13 6.61 -16.74
N ASN A 705 -30.27 7.23 -16.43
CA ASN A 705 -30.61 8.60 -16.79
C ASN A 705 -30.51 9.57 -15.59
N LEU A 706 -30.01 9.12 -14.43
CA LEU A 706 -29.74 10.02 -13.31
C LEU A 706 -28.77 11.14 -13.75
N PRO A 707 -28.95 12.39 -13.30
CA PRO A 707 -27.94 13.45 -13.46
C PRO A 707 -26.58 12.99 -12.95
N HIS A 708 -25.49 13.35 -13.65
CA HIS A 708 -24.14 12.89 -13.28
C HIS A 708 -23.78 13.24 -11.83
N GLN A 709 -24.26 14.37 -11.33
CA GLN A 709 -24.04 14.82 -9.95
C GLN A 709 -24.65 13.88 -8.89
N LEU A 710 -25.67 13.09 -9.24
CA LEU A 710 -26.33 12.13 -8.33
C LEU A 710 -25.82 10.69 -8.46
N ARG A 711 -24.91 10.41 -9.40
CA ARG A 711 -24.35 9.07 -9.62
C ARG A 711 -23.22 8.71 -8.65
N GLY A 712 -22.62 9.72 -8.01
CA GLY A 712 -21.52 9.56 -7.07
C GLY A 712 -21.97 9.15 -5.66
N TRP A 713 -20.99 8.83 -4.82
CA TRP A 713 -21.21 8.60 -3.39
C TRP A 713 -21.48 9.90 -2.66
N MET A 714 -22.44 9.84 -1.74
CA MET A 714 -22.83 10.95 -0.89
C MET A 714 -22.57 10.58 0.56
N ASP A 715 -22.08 11.52 1.36
CA ASP A 715 -21.87 11.30 2.79
C ASP A 715 -23.24 11.29 3.49
N LEU A 716 -23.56 10.24 4.24
CA LEU A 716 -24.80 10.18 5.00
C LEU A 716 -24.64 11.06 6.25
N LEU A 717 -25.64 11.89 6.54
CA LEU A 717 -25.57 12.90 7.61
C LEU A 717 -26.56 12.62 8.72
N HIS A 718 -27.77 12.23 8.37
CA HIS A 718 -28.87 12.01 9.31
C HIS A 718 -29.89 11.05 8.71
N ILE A 719 -30.66 10.37 9.57
CA ILE A 719 -31.75 9.50 9.17
C ILE A 719 -32.99 9.89 9.98
N SER A 720 -34.09 10.12 9.29
CA SER A 720 -35.39 10.35 9.91
C SER A 720 -36.44 9.40 9.34
N ARG A 721 -37.52 9.18 10.10
CA ARG A 721 -38.66 8.39 9.64
C ARG A 721 -39.90 9.27 9.65
N ASP A 722 -40.70 9.19 8.60
CA ASP A 722 -41.99 9.85 8.52
C ASP A 722 -43.08 8.88 8.04
N GLN A 723 -44.30 9.11 8.52
CA GLN A 723 -45.48 8.40 8.06
C GLN A 723 -46.30 9.36 7.19
N GLN A 724 -46.64 8.93 5.99
CA GLN A 724 -47.56 9.66 5.13
C GLN A 724 -48.85 8.86 4.93
N GLU A 725 -49.97 9.48 5.30
CA GLU A 725 -51.30 9.00 4.94
C GLU A 725 -51.59 9.37 3.48
N LEU A 726 -51.86 8.36 2.66
CA LEU A 726 -52.40 8.53 1.32
C LEU A 726 -53.90 8.28 1.40
N ASP A 727 -54.71 9.20 0.87
CA ASP A 727 -56.18 9.17 0.89
C ASP A 727 -56.78 7.75 0.85
N GLY A 728 -57.34 7.31 1.98
CA GLY A 728 -58.04 6.02 2.14
C GLY A 728 -57.18 4.76 2.15
N LYS A 729 -55.83 4.86 2.19
CA LYS A 729 -54.91 3.71 2.26
C LYS A 729 -54.18 3.65 3.61
N LYS A 730 -53.64 2.46 3.93
CA LYS A 730 -52.76 2.30 5.11
C LYS A 730 -51.57 3.28 4.99
N PRO A 731 -51.16 3.93 6.10
CA PRO A 731 -50.02 4.83 6.11
C PRO A 731 -48.77 4.09 5.64
N ILE A 732 -48.00 4.73 4.76
CA ILE A 732 -46.70 4.21 4.31
C ILE A 732 -45.64 4.84 5.20
N GLU A 733 -44.80 4.00 5.81
CA GLU A 733 -43.61 4.44 6.53
C GLU A 733 -42.49 4.71 5.54
N PHE A 734 -41.85 5.86 5.67
CA PHE A 734 -40.70 6.23 4.87
C PHE A 734 -39.46 6.39 5.76
N THR A 735 -38.32 5.96 5.22
CA THR A 735 -37.00 6.26 5.76
C THR A 735 -36.35 7.34 4.89
N ASN A 736 -35.97 8.46 5.49
CA ASN A 736 -35.31 9.59 4.85
C ASN A 736 -33.83 9.61 5.21
N PHE A 737 -32.97 9.45 4.22
CA PHE A 737 -31.53 9.57 4.35
C PHE A 737 -31.09 10.97 3.93
N PHE A 738 -30.64 11.77 4.88
CA PHE A 738 -30.06 13.09 4.60
C PHE A 738 -28.62 12.90 4.17
N CYS A 739 -28.29 13.37 2.98
CA CYS A 739 -27.01 13.11 2.35
C CYS A 739 -26.35 14.41 1.90
N TYR A 740 -25.05 14.54 2.15
CA TYR A 740 -24.23 15.60 1.61
C TYR A 740 -23.63 15.18 0.27
N ASN A 741 -23.89 15.99 -0.75
CA ASN A 741 -23.23 15.92 -2.05
C ASN A 741 -22.31 17.15 -2.22
N PRO A 742 -21.03 17.00 -2.61
CA PRO A 742 -20.11 18.13 -2.76
C PRO A 742 -20.54 19.20 -3.77
N GLU A 743 -21.30 18.80 -4.80
CA GLU A 743 -21.74 19.68 -5.90
C GLU A 743 -23.14 20.22 -5.65
N LEU A 744 -24.04 19.39 -5.09
CA LEU A 744 -25.44 19.76 -4.89
C LEU A 744 -25.73 20.31 -3.50
N GLY A 745 -24.94 20.01 -2.47
CA GLY A 745 -25.25 20.34 -1.08
C GLY A 745 -26.07 19.25 -0.40
N ASN A 746 -26.96 19.62 0.53
CA ASN A 746 -27.81 18.65 1.24
C ASN A 746 -28.97 18.18 0.35
N LEU A 747 -29.23 16.88 0.34
CA LEU A 747 -30.36 16.26 -0.32
C LEU A 747 -30.91 15.12 0.54
N VAL A 748 -32.14 14.71 0.27
CA VAL A 748 -32.79 13.60 0.97
C VAL A 748 -33.07 12.48 0.00
N ILE A 749 -32.68 11.25 0.35
CA ILE A 749 -33.07 10.03 -0.36
C ILE A 749 -34.18 9.38 0.46
N LYS A 750 -35.38 9.29 -0.12
CA LYS A 750 -36.59 8.84 0.56
C LYS A 750 -37.01 7.47 0.06
N VAL A 751 -37.15 6.53 0.99
CA VAL A 751 -37.42 5.10 0.71
C VAL A 751 -38.71 4.67 1.41
N PRO A 752 -39.68 4.02 0.72
CA PRO A 752 -41.03 3.69 1.23
C PRO A 752 -41.07 2.42 2.09
N GLU A 753 -40.03 2.19 2.89
CA GLU A 753 -39.96 1.07 3.83
C GLU A 753 -39.25 1.51 5.11
N ASN A 754 -39.60 0.88 6.22
CA ASN A 754 -38.89 1.03 7.49
C ASN A 754 -37.61 0.21 7.43
N VAL A 755 -36.50 0.86 7.13
CA VAL A 755 -35.22 0.18 6.98
C VAL A 755 -34.63 0.01 8.37
N SER A 756 -34.53 -1.24 8.85
CA SER A 756 -33.78 -1.55 10.07
C SER A 756 -32.30 -1.34 9.78
N LEU A 757 -31.72 -0.29 10.35
CA LEU A 757 -30.39 0.14 9.98
C LEU A 757 -29.51 0.28 11.21
N ARG A 758 -28.42 -0.50 11.23
CA ARG A 758 -27.24 -0.22 12.07
C ARG A 758 -26.75 1.23 11.88
N VAL A 759 -27.01 1.81 10.70
CA VAL A 759 -26.56 3.15 10.30
C VAL A 759 -27.30 4.32 10.98
N GLU A 760 -28.42 4.07 11.67
CA GLU A 760 -29.16 5.12 12.40
C GLU A 760 -28.40 5.70 13.60
N ARG A 761 -27.42 4.97 14.13
CA ARG A 761 -26.69 5.37 15.35
C ARG A 761 -25.68 6.47 15.09
N VAL A 762 -24.89 6.29 14.03
CA VAL A 762 -23.87 7.26 13.59
C VAL A 762 -23.91 7.35 12.06
N PRO A 763 -24.91 8.04 11.49
CA PRO A 763 -25.08 8.15 10.04
C PRO A 763 -23.83 8.71 9.36
N GLU A 764 -23.11 9.62 10.02
CA GLU A 764 -21.87 10.26 9.55
C GLU A 764 -20.73 9.27 9.27
N ALA A 765 -20.80 8.06 9.84
CA ALA A 765 -19.88 6.98 9.54
C ALA A 765 -20.25 6.21 8.26
N TYR A 766 -21.22 6.67 7.47
CA TYR A 766 -21.68 5.97 6.26
C TYR A 766 -21.75 6.89 5.03
N ARG A 767 -21.72 6.26 3.87
CA ARG A 767 -21.96 6.85 2.56
C ARG A 767 -23.06 6.09 1.85
N LEU A 768 -23.77 6.78 0.98
CA LEU A 768 -24.88 6.25 0.20
C LEU A 768 -24.69 6.58 -1.28
N SER A 769 -24.94 5.63 -2.16
CA SER A 769 -25.05 5.85 -3.61
C SER A 769 -26.35 5.27 -4.17
N LEU A 770 -26.85 5.89 -5.24
CA LEU A 770 -27.97 5.37 -6.02
C LEU A 770 -27.44 4.36 -7.04
N LYS A 771 -28.12 3.23 -7.23
CA LYS A 771 -27.78 2.31 -8.32
C LYS A 771 -28.10 2.95 -9.67
N THR A 772 -27.20 2.76 -10.64
CA THR A 772 -27.23 3.45 -11.93
C THR A 772 -27.74 2.58 -13.09
N ASN A 773 -28.44 1.47 -12.81
CA ASN A 773 -28.98 0.58 -13.83
C ASN A 773 -30.46 0.94 -14.11
N ASP A 774 -31.33 -0.05 -14.28
CA ASP A 774 -32.75 0.13 -14.60
C ASP A 774 -33.64 0.50 -13.39
N GLU A 775 -33.03 0.72 -12.21
CA GLU A 775 -33.75 1.17 -11.01
C GLU A 775 -34.41 2.53 -11.25
N LYS A 776 -35.58 2.78 -10.66
CA LYS A 776 -36.37 4.00 -10.93
C LYS A 776 -36.31 4.98 -9.78
N TYR A 777 -36.10 6.25 -10.12
CA TYR A 777 -36.05 7.36 -9.18
C TYR A 777 -36.99 8.49 -9.60
N HIS A 778 -37.52 9.20 -8.62
CA HIS A 778 -38.26 10.43 -8.85
C HIS A 778 -37.61 11.57 -8.09
N ILE A 779 -37.14 12.57 -8.82
CA ILE A 779 -36.44 13.73 -8.26
C ILE A 779 -37.46 14.84 -8.05
N ILE A 780 -37.46 15.43 -6.86
CA ILE A 780 -38.34 16.52 -6.46
C ILE A 780 -37.47 17.65 -5.91
N GLU A 781 -37.82 18.88 -6.27
CA GLU A 781 -37.22 20.06 -5.64
C GLU A 781 -37.80 20.26 -4.23
N ALA A 782 -36.93 20.49 -3.25
CA ALA A 782 -37.36 20.65 -1.87
C ALA A 782 -38.25 21.90 -1.68
N SER A 783 -39.18 21.83 -0.72
CA SER A 783 -40.03 22.97 -0.37
C SER A 783 -39.20 24.11 0.24
N ASP A 784 -39.73 25.34 0.24
CA ASP A 784 -39.04 26.48 0.89
C ASP A 784 -38.80 26.22 2.38
N VAL A 785 -39.73 25.51 3.04
CA VAL A 785 -39.59 25.11 4.44
C VAL A 785 -38.43 24.14 4.61
N ASP A 786 -38.29 23.13 3.74
CA ASP A 786 -37.20 22.15 3.81
C ASP A 786 -35.84 22.77 3.48
N LYS A 787 -35.82 23.70 2.54
CA LYS A 787 -34.65 24.51 2.18
C LYS A 787 -34.18 25.36 3.36
N GLU A 788 -35.09 26.06 4.04
CA GLU A 788 -34.72 26.97 5.13
C GLU A 788 -34.44 26.23 6.45
N LYS A 789 -35.19 25.17 6.75
CA LYS A 789 -35.07 24.45 8.02
C LYS A 789 -33.96 23.40 8.02
N PHE A 790 -33.75 22.72 6.88
CA PHE A 790 -32.86 21.56 6.80
C PHE A 790 -31.76 21.69 5.73
N LEU A 791 -31.70 22.82 5.03
CA LEU A 791 -30.78 23.08 3.92
C LEU A 791 -30.93 22.09 2.75
N ILE A 792 -32.08 21.40 2.65
CA ILE A 792 -32.33 20.40 1.61
C ILE A 792 -32.64 21.11 0.31
N ARG A 793 -31.94 20.75 -0.77
CA ARG A 793 -32.27 21.26 -2.11
C ARG A 793 -33.11 20.29 -2.93
N ILE A 794 -32.87 19.00 -2.75
CA ILE A 794 -33.44 17.94 -3.59
C ILE A 794 -33.93 16.79 -2.71
N ILE A 795 -35.08 16.23 -3.07
CA ILE A 795 -35.58 14.97 -2.53
C ILE A 795 -35.59 13.94 -3.68
N VAL A 796 -34.89 12.83 -3.50
CA VAL A 796 -34.86 11.71 -4.44
C VAL A 796 -35.68 10.58 -3.84
N LEU A 797 -36.83 10.27 -4.46
CA LEU A 797 -37.66 9.13 -4.11
C LEU A 797 -37.20 7.89 -4.87
N THR A 798 -37.12 6.76 -4.17
CA THR A 798 -36.96 5.43 -4.75
C THR A 798 -38.18 4.58 -4.41
N ASN A 799 -38.46 3.54 -5.19
CA ASN A 799 -39.54 2.59 -4.92
C ASN A 799 -39.12 1.39 -4.06
N LEU A 800 -37.82 1.11 -3.92
CA LEU A 800 -37.27 -0.03 -3.17
C LEU A 800 -35.98 0.38 -2.42
N VAL A 801 -35.73 -0.26 -1.27
CA VAL A 801 -34.47 -0.13 -0.51
C VAL A 801 -33.29 -0.65 -1.33
N ASP A 802 -33.49 -1.71 -2.11
CA ASP A 802 -32.43 -2.31 -2.92
C ASP A 802 -31.88 -1.38 -4.01
N ASN A 803 -32.53 -0.26 -4.30
CA ASN A 803 -32.02 0.72 -5.27
C ASN A 803 -30.89 1.58 -4.69
N ILE A 804 -30.67 1.55 -3.38
CA ILE A 804 -29.57 2.29 -2.74
C ILE A 804 -28.48 1.32 -2.28
N THR A 805 -27.24 1.80 -2.29
CA THR A 805 -26.11 1.09 -1.67
C THR A 805 -25.61 1.94 -0.52
N ILE A 806 -25.57 1.37 0.68
CA ILE A 806 -25.04 2.03 1.88
C ILE A 806 -23.73 1.36 2.25
N ARG A 807 -22.76 2.16 2.68
CA ARG A 807 -21.43 1.67 3.03
C ARG A 807 -20.81 2.45 4.15
N ARG A 808 -20.14 1.77 5.07
CA ARG A 808 -19.44 2.39 6.20
C ARG A 808 -18.12 3.04 5.78
N VAL A 809 -17.70 4.07 6.49
CA VAL A 809 -16.41 4.75 6.41
C VAL A 809 -15.67 4.50 7.72
N THR A 810 -14.45 3.97 7.63
CA THR A 810 -13.65 3.62 8.82
C THR A 810 -12.79 4.80 9.27
N PRO A 811 -12.80 5.17 10.57
CA PRO A 811 -11.90 6.18 11.14
C PRO A 811 -10.41 5.85 10.95
N GLN A 812 -9.60 6.85 10.61
CA GLN A 812 -8.14 6.69 10.42
C GLN A 812 -7.41 6.20 11.69
N VAL A 813 -7.92 6.57 12.87
CA VAL A 813 -7.34 6.18 14.17
C VAL A 813 -7.30 4.65 14.36
N PHE A 814 -8.23 3.91 13.76
CA PHE A 814 -8.22 2.44 13.81
C PHE A 814 -7.09 1.83 12.97
N GLY A 815 -6.72 2.45 11.84
CA GLY A 815 -5.55 2.07 11.06
C GLY A 815 -4.26 2.26 11.86
N LYS A 816 -4.10 3.39 12.55
CA LYS A 816 -2.90 3.72 13.34
C LYS A 816 -2.62 2.76 14.48
N PHE A 817 -3.65 2.17 15.10
CA PHE A 817 -3.47 1.15 16.13
C PHE A 817 -2.82 -0.13 15.58
N LEU A 818 -3.13 -0.47 14.32
CA LEU A 818 -2.67 -1.70 13.68
C LEU A 818 -1.38 -1.50 12.87
N GLU A 819 -1.04 -0.24 12.53
CA GLU A 819 0.17 0.18 11.81
C GLU A 819 1.50 -0.02 12.59
N ILE A 820 1.44 -0.36 13.88
CA ILE A 820 2.56 -0.43 14.85
C ILE A 820 2.69 -1.85 15.41
#